data_AF-A0A812MEQ7-F1
#
_entry.id   AF-A0A812MEQ7-F1
#
_cell.length_a   1.000
_cell.length_b   1.000
_cell.length_c   1.000
_cell.angle_alpha   90.00
_cell.angle_beta   90.00
_cell.angle_gamma   90.00
#
_symmetry.space_group_name_H-M   'P 1'
#
loop_
_entity.id
_entity.type
_entity.pdbx_description
1 polymer ?
#
loop_
_entity_poly.entity_id
_entity_poly.type
_entity_poly.pdbx_seq_one_letter_code
_entity_poly.pdbx_strand_id
1 'polypeptide(L)'
;MSSDWQKLADLWYRKREVYPAQWADDPDRLHLCVVAGAPYGGPVATVRDEHVFQPVKGSLRTELQTWTSAGKLIQSAPWTHTGLLAMGWSAQETLVCVFESGLVRTFTVMCEPLHVFTVDERISSEGGAVAAALWPNGIALLTRKFNIFVNTSLTRSEDACQRFADFKVPSAPLSLCVLPPPSEESADVQVIVGTSEGPVLMVDRLLGHDIGLSDGPFMAFSLSSSGRLLACLSTKGVFKVLSAGDNLRVLDVANIVETIKKPKQMVWCGDDCIALYLIAQTPSSSLQHILFVGGPQNDWIPYQYDTPLHLVSECDGCRVLGTNKIEFVQRVPPSVEQIFSIGSFDPPAMLCYALERFESGDVCAQESLRPIKAELPEAVATCIDAALCEQPPQACDLLRAASFGRHFLSETLEPDRHREACTNLRICTELRKSPVEIPITSAQLDKLGIAGMSLRLAQRHFHLLAIRICEWTGHSQEKVLYHWACEKIRHSTAYTDEQLCQIILSKFQRCPGIGYAEVARVAAEMVRTVLATSLLNHEPRSHAQVQVLVQLSQEGDEKNREIMLRIALDKAARSWDPDLIHLALSAASGGSLCKRGADIQTVARLVKERPYELQVIGDVVTSILSKAEQFDRARMLCDQLDRKRAAAYCALQRIYRQPNYEERMKLLRFSKDLFAIHDPTAPDAEKTSMQFASQACAEEIDLLRAQVSLEDQAANKHWKGNTRFAGLSLTSTLVRLIEIGEVLEADNLRSQMKVPDKRYWRIKIRGLSNAANFEELNLFATHRTSPIGYELFIETFLKHGRNDFALALVPQVKGGEQQAQYYLRMGMAEEAQRARSQGQERSGAGRLLNILGVGR
;
A
#
# COMPACT_ATOMS: atom_id res chain seq x y z
N MET A 1 -4.18 -56.09 5.42
CA MET A 1 -3.28 -56.55 6.50
C MET A 1 -2.00 -55.73 6.48
N SER A 2 -1.48 -55.43 7.67
CA SER A 2 -0.47 -54.45 8.09
C SER A 2 1.01 -54.84 7.81
N SER A 3 1.32 -55.42 6.65
CA SER A 3 2.68 -55.97 6.38
C SER A 3 3.82 -54.95 6.40
N ASP A 4 3.52 -53.65 6.32
CA ASP A 4 4.51 -52.60 6.07
C ASP A 4 4.72 -51.66 7.27
N TRP A 5 4.16 -51.98 8.44
CA TRP A 5 4.34 -51.20 9.66
C TRP A 5 5.58 -51.66 10.41
N GLN A 6 6.39 -50.71 10.86
CA GLN A 6 7.59 -50.95 11.66
C GLN A 6 7.47 -50.19 12.97
N LYS A 7 7.84 -50.85 14.07
CA LYS A 7 7.75 -50.26 15.39
C LYS A 7 9.00 -49.42 15.66
N LEU A 8 8.80 -48.21 16.17
CA LEU A 8 9.83 -47.34 16.72
C LEU A 8 9.43 -47.04 18.17
N ALA A 9 10.16 -47.61 19.12
CA ALA A 9 9.77 -47.68 20.52
C ALA A 9 8.34 -48.21 20.70
N ASP A 10 7.41 -47.35 21.11
CA ASP A 10 6.00 -47.68 21.33
C ASP A 10 5.06 -47.23 20.22
N LEU A 11 5.59 -46.62 19.15
CA LEU A 11 4.80 -46.07 18.07
C LEU A 11 5.03 -46.83 16.76
N TRP A 12 4.00 -46.95 15.93
CA TRP A 12 4.11 -47.55 14.62
C TRP A 12 4.40 -46.49 13.55
N TYR A 13 5.29 -46.85 12.64
CA TYR A 13 5.63 -46.06 11.46
C TYR A 13 5.37 -46.87 10.20
N ARG A 14 5.05 -46.17 9.11
CA ARG A 14 4.83 -46.77 7.80
C ARG A 14 5.57 -45.98 6.73
N LYS A 15 6.04 -46.68 5.72
CA LYS A 15 6.57 -46.11 4.49
C LYS A 15 5.69 -46.52 3.32
N ARG A 16 5.24 -45.55 2.52
CA ARG A 16 4.35 -45.77 1.37
C ARG A 16 4.98 -45.23 0.10
N GLU A 17 4.86 -45.97 -0.98
CA GLU A 17 5.13 -45.42 -2.31
C GLU A 17 3.97 -44.52 -2.73
N VAL A 18 4.31 -43.32 -3.18
CA VAL A 18 3.37 -42.28 -3.61
C VAL A 18 3.30 -42.24 -5.14
N TYR A 19 4.46 -42.26 -5.80
CA TYR A 19 4.58 -42.30 -7.25
C TYR A 19 5.79 -43.14 -7.70
N PRO A 20 5.71 -43.80 -8.87
CA PRO A 20 6.91 -44.10 -9.62
C PRO A 20 7.53 -42.77 -10.08
N ALA A 21 8.84 -42.61 -9.90
CA ALA A 21 9.52 -41.37 -10.27
C ALA A 21 9.66 -41.27 -11.79
N GLN A 22 9.20 -40.14 -12.37
CA GLN A 22 9.17 -39.93 -13.82
C GLN A 22 10.45 -39.27 -14.38
N TRP A 23 11.40 -38.87 -13.53
CA TRP A 23 12.72 -38.36 -13.94
C TRP A 23 13.83 -39.42 -13.92
N ALA A 24 13.45 -40.70 -13.96
CA ALA A 24 14.37 -41.84 -13.85
C ALA A 24 15.42 -41.91 -14.98
N ASP A 25 15.18 -41.23 -16.10
CA ASP A 25 16.11 -41.14 -17.25
C ASP A 25 17.45 -40.47 -16.90
N ASP A 26 17.51 -39.75 -15.78
CA ASP A 26 18.71 -39.10 -15.25
C ASP A 26 18.94 -39.51 -13.80
N PRO A 27 19.52 -40.71 -13.55
CA PRO A 27 19.54 -41.31 -12.23
C PRO A 27 20.40 -40.55 -11.22
N ASP A 28 21.37 -39.78 -11.73
CA ASP A 28 22.31 -39.01 -10.93
C ASP A 28 21.78 -37.60 -10.60
N ARG A 29 20.62 -37.19 -11.13
CA ARG A 29 20.05 -35.85 -10.97
C ARG A 29 20.03 -35.34 -9.52
N LEU A 30 19.57 -36.16 -8.59
CA LEU A 30 19.49 -35.78 -7.17
C LEU A 30 20.86 -35.64 -6.50
N HIS A 31 21.90 -36.24 -7.08
CA HIS A 31 23.29 -36.09 -6.62
C HIS A 31 24.00 -34.91 -7.29
N LEU A 32 23.65 -34.64 -8.54
CA LEU A 32 24.30 -33.69 -9.43
C LEU A 32 23.73 -32.26 -9.37
N CYS A 33 22.58 -32.11 -8.74
CA CYS A 33 21.87 -30.84 -8.62
C CYS A 33 21.70 -30.42 -7.16
N VAL A 34 21.66 -29.11 -6.93
CA VAL A 34 21.00 -28.55 -5.75
C VAL A 34 19.49 -28.79 -5.94
N VAL A 35 18.86 -29.40 -4.94
CA VAL A 35 17.45 -29.78 -4.98
C VAL A 35 16.68 -29.04 -3.88
N ALA A 36 15.51 -28.52 -4.20
CA ALA A 36 14.58 -27.95 -3.23
C ALA A 36 13.17 -28.47 -3.48
N GLY A 37 12.59 -29.19 -2.51
CA GLY A 37 11.18 -29.58 -2.54
C GLY A 37 10.30 -28.60 -1.76
N ALA A 38 9.17 -28.18 -2.34
CA ALA A 38 8.22 -27.32 -1.64
C ALA A 38 7.29 -28.15 -0.73
N PRO A 39 6.84 -27.63 0.41
CA PRO A 39 5.97 -28.36 1.34
C PRO A 39 4.60 -28.70 0.75
N TYR A 40 3.85 -29.56 1.44
CA TYR A 40 2.48 -30.02 1.15
C TYR A 40 2.32 -30.69 -0.20
N GLY A 41 3.28 -31.56 -0.56
CA GLY A 41 3.27 -32.23 -1.86
C GLY A 41 3.57 -31.30 -3.03
N GLY A 42 4.12 -30.09 -2.77
CA GLY A 42 4.44 -29.09 -3.78
C GLY A 42 5.56 -29.51 -4.76
N PRO A 43 5.95 -28.64 -5.71
CA PRO A 43 6.86 -29.00 -6.77
C PRO A 43 8.30 -29.10 -6.26
N VAL A 44 9.17 -29.64 -7.11
CA VAL A 44 10.60 -29.79 -6.84
C VAL A 44 11.36 -28.90 -7.82
N ALA A 45 12.35 -28.15 -7.34
CA ALA A 45 13.26 -27.38 -8.17
C ALA A 45 14.64 -28.03 -8.17
N THR A 46 15.30 -28.02 -9.32
CA THR A 46 16.67 -28.50 -9.48
C THR A 46 17.49 -27.51 -10.30
N VAL A 47 18.70 -27.23 -9.82
CA VAL A 47 19.75 -26.50 -10.55
C VAL A 47 21.04 -27.29 -10.42
N ARG A 48 21.85 -27.34 -11.49
CA ARG A 48 23.16 -28.00 -11.45
C ARG A 48 24.02 -27.48 -10.30
N ASP A 49 24.60 -28.39 -9.52
CA ASP A 49 25.53 -28.03 -8.45
C ASP A 49 26.91 -27.71 -9.04
N GLU A 50 27.43 -26.51 -8.73
CA GLU A 50 28.73 -26.04 -9.20
C GLU A 50 29.90 -26.72 -8.48
N HIS A 51 29.65 -27.30 -7.31
CA HIS A 51 30.66 -27.97 -6.49
C HIS A 51 30.78 -29.46 -6.79
N VAL A 52 29.90 -30.02 -7.63
CA VAL A 52 29.92 -31.42 -8.05
C VAL A 52 30.48 -31.54 -9.47
N PHE A 53 31.61 -32.25 -9.60
CA PHE A 53 32.22 -32.49 -10.91
C PHE A 53 31.34 -33.39 -11.78
N GLN A 54 31.17 -33.03 -13.07
CA GLN A 54 30.51 -33.88 -14.06
C GLN A 54 31.29 -33.91 -15.38
N PRO A 55 31.43 -35.08 -16.02
CA PRO A 55 31.97 -35.20 -17.37
C PRO A 55 31.00 -34.57 -18.39
N VAL A 56 31.53 -33.76 -19.31
CA VAL A 56 30.73 -33.02 -20.30
C VAL A 56 30.06 -33.99 -21.28
N LYS A 57 28.73 -34.10 -21.23
CA LYS A 57 27.92 -34.74 -22.28
C LYS A 57 27.07 -33.65 -22.97
N GLY A 58 27.47 -33.22 -24.17
CA GLY A 58 26.70 -32.28 -25.00
C GLY A 58 26.82 -30.79 -24.64
N SER A 59 25.87 -29.98 -25.14
CA SER A 59 25.85 -28.52 -24.99
C SER A 59 25.58 -28.09 -23.54
N LEU A 60 26.56 -27.40 -22.95
CA LEU A 60 26.75 -26.97 -21.55
C LEU A 60 25.76 -25.91 -21.01
N ARG A 61 24.47 -25.91 -21.38
CA ARG A 61 23.54 -24.92 -20.80
C ARG A 61 22.99 -25.44 -19.47
N THR A 62 23.42 -24.82 -18.38
CA THR A 62 22.80 -24.96 -17.07
C THR A 62 21.38 -24.40 -17.11
N GLU A 63 20.44 -25.11 -16.49
CA GLU A 63 19.03 -24.74 -16.47
C GLU A 63 18.47 -24.83 -15.05
N LEU A 64 17.54 -23.93 -14.73
CA LEU A 64 16.63 -24.07 -13.61
C LEU A 64 15.41 -24.87 -14.09
N GLN A 65 15.17 -26.01 -13.46
CA GLN A 65 14.09 -26.92 -13.82
C GLN A 65 13.16 -27.11 -12.64
N THR A 66 11.85 -26.98 -12.87
CA THR A 66 10.80 -27.28 -11.90
C THR A 66 10.03 -28.52 -12.32
N TRP A 67 9.61 -29.31 -11.34
CA TRP A 67 9.05 -30.64 -11.53
C TRP A 67 7.82 -30.84 -10.65
N THR A 68 6.90 -31.69 -11.09
CA THR A 68 5.82 -32.18 -10.24
C THR A 68 6.40 -33.05 -9.12
N SER A 69 5.59 -33.37 -8.10
CA SER A 69 6.06 -34.28 -7.05
C SER A 69 6.29 -35.70 -7.56
N ALA A 70 5.72 -36.08 -8.71
CA ALA A 70 5.97 -37.37 -9.36
C ALA A 70 7.25 -37.35 -10.24
N GLY A 71 7.87 -36.19 -10.40
CA GLY A 71 9.09 -36.01 -11.19
C GLY A 71 8.88 -35.77 -12.67
N LYS A 72 7.69 -35.28 -13.06
CA LYS A 72 7.43 -34.79 -14.42
C LYS A 72 7.88 -33.35 -14.55
N LEU A 73 8.57 -33.01 -15.64
CA LEU A 73 9.00 -31.63 -15.88
C LEU A 73 7.78 -30.71 -16.01
N ILE A 74 7.74 -29.64 -15.21
CA ILE A 74 6.76 -28.55 -15.33
C ILE A 74 7.31 -27.53 -16.32
N GLN A 75 8.50 -27.00 -16.04
CA GLN A 75 9.13 -25.96 -16.85
C GLN A 75 10.64 -25.91 -16.67
N SER A 76 11.35 -25.37 -17.67
CA SER A 76 12.79 -25.11 -17.63
C SER A 76 13.12 -23.69 -18.08
N ALA A 77 14.13 -23.07 -17.48
CA ALA A 77 14.68 -21.78 -17.89
C ALA A 77 16.22 -21.79 -17.86
N PRO A 78 16.89 -21.02 -18.74
CA PRO A 78 18.35 -20.89 -18.72
C PRO A 78 18.86 -20.35 -17.39
N TRP A 79 19.88 -20.98 -16.84
CA TRP A 79 20.53 -20.57 -15.59
C TRP A 79 21.90 -19.95 -15.86
N THR A 80 22.07 -18.69 -15.48
CA THR A 80 23.29 -17.89 -15.71
C THR A 80 23.94 -17.39 -14.42
N HIS A 81 23.46 -17.85 -13.27
CA HIS A 81 23.94 -17.41 -11.96
C HIS A 81 25.00 -18.35 -11.40
N THR A 82 25.90 -17.82 -10.57
CA THR A 82 26.96 -18.57 -9.91
C THR A 82 27.00 -18.28 -8.42
N GLY A 83 27.57 -19.20 -7.63
CA GLY A 83 27.69 -19.04 -6.17
C GLY A 83 26.34 -19.17 -5.45
N LEU A 84 25.52 -20.15 -5.83
CA LEU A 84 24.25 -20.44 -5.16
C LEU A 84 24.51 -21.04 -3.76
N LEU A 85 24.10 -20.33 -2.70
CA LEU A 85 24.26 -20.76 -1.31
C LEU A 85 23.06 -21.55 -0.78
N ALA A 86 21.84 -21.11 -1.11
CA ALA A 86 20.62 -21.76 -0.67
C ALA A 86 19.52 -21.63 -1.72
N MET A 87 18.73 -22.69 -1.84
CA MET A 87 17.55 -22.75 -2.68
C MET A 87 16.40 -23.36 -1.88
N GLY A 88 15.23 -22.73 -1.91
CA GLY A 88 14.08 -23.16 -1.11
C GLY A 88 12.78 -22.53 -1.60
N TRP A 89 11.66 -22.99 -1.06
CA TRP A 89 10.33 -22.49 -1.43
C TRP A 89 9.70 -21.71 -0.28
N SER A 90 9.01 -20.63 -0.62
CA SER A 90 8.10 -19.92 0.29
C SER A 90 6.80 -20.68 0.53
N ALA A 91 6.00 -20.22 1.49
CA ALA A 91 4.67 -20.78 1.76
C ALA A 91 3.73 -20.74 0.52
N GLN A 92 3.90 -19.73 -0.34
CA GLN A 92 3.12 -19.50 -1.55
C GLN A 92 3.78 -20.08 -2.82
N GLU A 93 4.67 -21.07 -2.68
CA GLU A 93 5.35 -21.74 -3.81
C GLU A 93 6.10 -20.79 -4.76
N THR A 94 6.63 -19.69 -4.22
CA THR A 94 7.68 -18.91 -4.89
C THR A 94 9.03 -19.54 -4.55
N LEU A 95 9.82 -19.89 -5.58
CA LEU A 95 11.17 -20.40 -5.43
C LEU A 95 12.11 -19.25 -5.08
N VAL A 96 12.97 -19.44 -4.10
CA VAL A 96 13.93 -18.45 -3.60
C VAL A 96 15.34 -19.01 -3.78
N CYS A 97 16.20 -18.26 -4.47
CA CYS A 97 17.60 -18.57 -4.67
C CYS A 97 18.46 -17.47 -4.06
N VAL A 98 19.39 -17.85 -3.19
CA VAL A 98 20.26 -16.93 -2.44
C VAL A 98 21.71 -17.18 -2.82
N PHE A 99 22.45 -16.12 -3.14
CA PHE A 99 23.81 -16.21 -3.66
C PHE A 99 24.87 -15.67 -2.69
N GLU A 100 26.13 -16.07 -2.88
CA GLU A 100 27.29 -15.65 -2.09
C GLU A 100 27.46 -14.13 -2.01
N SER A 101 27.06 -13.38 -3.04
CA SER A 101 27.13 -11.92 -3.06
C SER A 101 26.14 -11.24 -2.10
N GLY A 102 25.17 -11.98 -1.55
CA GLY A 102 24.00 -11.44 -0.86
C GLY A 102 22.83 -11.12 -1.81
N LEU A 103 22.97 -11.41 -3.10
CA LEU A 103 21.88 -11.32 -4.08
C LEU A 103 20.83 -12.39 -3.80
N VAL A 104 19.57 -12.03 -3.94
CA VAL A 104 18.41 -12.91 -3.88
C VAL A 104 17.65 -12.80 -5.20
N ARG A 105 17.29 -13.94 -5.77
CA ARG A 105 16.36 -14.02 -6.90
C ARG A 105 15.23 -14.95 -6.59
N THR A 106 14.02 -14.55 -6.96
CA THR A 106 12.83 -15.39 -6.82
C THR A 106 12.22 -15.73 -8.16
N PHE A 107 11.59 -16.90 -8.24
CA PHE A 107 11.00 -17.44 -9.46
C PHE A 107 9.61 -18.03 -9.19
N THR A 108 8.73 -17.96 -10.20
CA THR A 108 7.48 -18.72 -10.20
C THR A 108 7.76 -20.22 -10.36
N VAL A 109 6.75 -21.06 -10.13
CA VAL A 109 6.80 -22.50 -10.46
C VAL A 109 7.07 -22.74 -11.96
N MET A 110 6.78 -21.75 -12.81
CA MET A 110 7.04 -21.77 -14.25
C MET A 110 8.43 -21.21 -14.62
N CYS A 111 9.36 -21.17 -13.66
CA CYS A 111 10.72 -20.64 -13.84
C CYS A 111 10.78 -19.18 -14.34
N GLU A 112 9.71 -18.39 -14.16
CA GLU A 112 9.69 -16.98 -14.55
C GLU A 112 10.29 -16.13 -13.42
N PRO A 113 11.18 -15.18 -13.72
CA PRO A 113 11.77 -14.33 -12.70
C PRO A 113 10.73 -13.38 -12.10
N LEU A 114 10.69 -13.26 -10.77
CA LEU A 114 9.77 -12.38 -10.05
C LEU A 114 10.48 -11.17 -9.46
N HIS A 115 11.40 -11.39 -8.51
CA HIS A 115 12.08 -10.33 -7.79
C HIS A 115 13.59 -10.54 -7.80
N VAL A 116 14.33 -9.43 -7.80
CA VAL A 116 15.78 -9.41 -7.65
C VAL A 116 16.16 -8.28 -6.70
N PHE A 117 16.87 -8.60 -5.63
CA PHE A 117 17.36 -7.61 -4.68
C PHE A 117 18.61 -8.13 -3.96
N THR A 118 19.43 -7.22 -3.46
CA THR A 118 20.56 -7.54 -2.58
C THR A 118 20.11 -7.35 -1.15
N VAL A 119 20.36 -8.34 -0.26
CA VAL A 119 19.98 -8.25 1.16
C VAL A 119 20.62 -7.03 1.82
N ASP A 120 21.94 -6.89 1.71
CA ASP A 120 22.64 -5.69 2.17
C ASP A 120 23.96 -5.55 1.40
N GLU A 121 24.28 -4.34 0.92
CA GLU A 121 25.51 -4.09 0.18
C GLU A 121 26.77 -4.39 1.01
N ARG A 122 26.67 -4.29 2.34
CA ARG A 122 27.76 -4.62 3.27
C ARG A 122 28.19 -6.08 3.13
N ILE A 123 27.30 -7.00 2.78
CA ILE A 123 27.63 -8.44 2.63
C ILE A 123 28.74 -8.62 1.59
N SER A 124 28.63 -7.95 0.45
CA SER A 124 29.68 -7.96 -0.58
C SER A 124 30.99 -7.33 -0.06
N SER A 125 30.92 -6.24 0.70
CA SER A 125 32.11 -5.61 1.33
C SER A 125 32.77 -6.48 2.41
N GLU A 126 32.04 -7.44 2.97
CA GLU A 126 32.51 -8.41 3.94
C GLU A 126 33.09 -9.69 3.30
N GLY A 127 33.18 -9.72 1.95
CA GLY A 127 33.68 -10.86 1.19
C GLY A 127 32.60 -11.88 0.81
N GLY A 128 31.32 -11.53 0.97
CA GLY A 128 30.18 -12.39 0.69
C GLY A 128 29.69 -13.20 1.89
N ALA A 129 28.56 -13.87 1.68
CA ALA A 129 27.97 -14.83 2.61
C ALA A 129 28.67 -16.19 2.51
N VAL A 130 28.76 -16.89 3.64
CA VAL A 130 29.28 -18.27 3.75
C VAL A 130 28.18 -19.29 4.05
N ALA A 131 27.06 -18.83 4.60
CA ALA A 131 25.90 -19.67 4.87
C ALA A 131 24.62 -18.85 4.72
N ALA A 132 23.57 -19.52 4.26
CA ALA A 132 22.24 -18.97 4.11
C ALA A 132 21.23 -19.96 4.67
N ALA A 133 20.21 -19.46 5.37
CA ALA A 133 19.09 -20.25 5.83
C ALA A 133 17.78 -19.58 5.41
N LEU A 134 16.86 -20.37 4.87
CA LEU A 134 15.56 -19.92 4.38
C LEU A 134 14.47 -20.39 5.34
N TRP A 135 13.49 -19.54 5.60
CA TRP A 135 12.20 -19.93 6.19
C TRP A 135 11.07 -19.37 5.32
N PRO A 136 9.80 -19.77 5.53
CA PRO A 136 8.72 -19.48 4.58
C PRO A 136 8.55 -18.01 4.18
N ASN A 137 8.97 -17.07 5.04
CA ASN A 137 8.77 -15.63 4.85
C ASN A 137 10.07 -14.81 4.82
N GLY A 138 11.26 -15.43 4.83
CA GLY A 138 12.50 -14.66 4.86
C GLY A 138 13.79 -15.46 4.80
N ILE A 139 14.90 -14.75 4.97
CA ILE A 139 16.26 -15.22 4.70
C ILE A 139 17.20 -14.75 5.80
N ALA A 140 18.07 -15.62 6.29
CA ALA A 140 19.18 -15.27 7.15
C ALA A 140 20.51 -15.59 6.45
N LEU A 141 21.46 -14.66 6.53
CA LEU A 141 22.78 -14.73 5.91
C LEU A 141 23.86 -14.54 6.96
N LEU A 142 24.89 -15.38 6.91
CA LEU A 142 26.10 -15.24 7.71
C LEU A 142 27.27 -14.92 6.79
N THR A 143 27.97 -13.82 7.04
CA THR A 143 29.09 -13.35 6.20
C THR A 143 30.42 -14.01 6.54
N ARG A 144 31.45 -13.84 5.69
CA ARG A 144 32.83 -14.26 5.99
C ARG A 144 33.45 -13.56 7.20
N LYS A 145 32.92 -12.39 7.59
CA LYS A 145 33.28 -11.70 8.84
C LYS A 145 32.39 -12.10 10.03
N PHE A 146 31.55 -13.11 9.85
CA PHE A 146 30.61 -13.66 10.82
C PHE A 146 29.53 -12.69 11.32
N ASN A 147 29.15 -11.71 10.50
CA ASN A 147 27.98 -10.89 10.80
C ASN A 147 26.72 -11.56 10.24
N ILE A 148 25.60 -11.39 10.97
CA ILE A 148 24.31 -11.98 10.62
C ILE A 148 23.40 -10.89 10.05
N PHE A 149 22.85 -11.14 8.88
CA PHE A 149 21.84 -10.30 8.23
C PHE A 149 20.57 -11.11 8.07
N VAL A 150 19.44 -10.55 8.50
CA VAL A 150 18.13 -11.19 8.43
C VAL A 150 17.20 -10.31 7.64
N ASN A 151 16.58 -10.87 6.61
CA ASN A 151 15.59 -10.20 5.78
C ASN A 151 14.23 -10.87 5.98
N THR A 152 13.25 -10.15 6.51
CA THR A 152 11.90 -10.67 6.80
C THR A 152 10.94 -10.51 5.61
N SER A 153 11.48 -10.38 4.40
CA SER A 153 10.74 -10.30 3.15
C SER A 153 11.44 -11.12 2.07
N LEU A 154 10.66 -11.64 1.13
CA LEU A 154 11.16 -12.35 -0.06
C LEU A 154 10.99 -11.53 -1.35
N THR A 155 10.52 -10.28 -1.23
CA THR A 155 10.24 -9.41 -2.38
C THR A 155 11.09 -8.15 -2.41
N ARG A 156 11.60 -7.70 -1.25
CA ARG A 156 12.42 -6.49 -1.11
C ARG A 156 13.36 -6.58 0.09
N SER A 157 14.32 -5.64 0.17
CA SER A 157 15.28 -5.56 1.27
C SER A 157 15.18 -4.33 2.18
N GLU A 158 14.74 -3.19 1.66
CA GLU A 158 14.89 -1.86 2.28
C GLU A 158 14.57 -1.79 3.78
N ASP A 159 13.28 -1.87 4.12
CA ASP A 159 12.75 -1.83 5.49
C ASP A 159 12.72 -3.21 6.16
N ALA A 160 12.98 -4.27 5.39
CA ALA A 160 12.86 -5.66 5.81
C ALA A 160 14.19 -6.27 6.29
N CYS A 161 15.33 -5.69 5.90
CA CYS A 161 16.65 -6.19 6.26
C CYS A 161 17.14 -5.56 7.56
N GLN A 162 17.64 -6.42 8.45
CA GLN A 162 18.26 -6.03 9.70
C GLN A 162 19.59 -6.77 9.86
N ARG A 163 20.62 -6.02 10.25
CA ARG A 163 21.87 -6.60 10.76
C ARG A 163 21.67 -6.87 12.25
N PHE A 164 21.88 -8.12 12.67
CA PHE A 164 21.75 -8.53 14.06
C PHE A 164 22.94 -8.05 14.89
N ALA A 165 22.83 -8.17 16.22
CA ALA A 165 23.82 -7.67 17.17
C ALA A 165 25.23 -8.17 16.84
N ASP A 166 26.23 -7.29 17.03
CA ASP A 166 27.65 -7.59 16.83
C ASP A 166 28.13 -8.59 17.91
N PHE A 167 27.79 -9.86 17.73
CA PHE A 167 28.33 -10.94 18.53
C PHE A 167 29.53 -11.52 17.79
N LYS A 168 30.73 -11.38 18.35
CA LYS A 168 31.94 -11.98 17.77
C LYS A 168 31.78 -13.50 17.79
N VAL A 169 31.36 -14.08 16.68
CA VAL A 169 31.35 -15.53 16.51
C VAL A 169 32.80 -16.00 16.71
N PRO A 170 33.07 -16.84 17.72
CA PRO A 170 34.43 -17.10 18.18
C PRO A 170 35.24 -17.94 17.19
N SER A 171 34.57 -18.71 16.34
CA SER A 171 35.19 -19.60 15.36
C SER A 171 34.30 -19.80 14.12
N ALA A 172 34.79 -20.56 13.14
CA ALA A 172 34.06 -20.78 11.89
C ALA A 172 32.70 -21.47 12.12
N PRO A 173 31.63 -21.05 11.43
CA PRO A 173 30.30 -21.65 11.54
C PRO A 173 30.26 -23.03 10.87
N LEU A 174 29.62 -24.00 11.52
CA LEU A 174 29.37 -25.35 11.00
C LEU A 174 27.96 -25.50 10.43
N SER A 175 27.00 -24.81 11.02
CA SER A 175 25.57 -24.87 10.67
C SER A 175 24.84 -23.60 11.09
N LEU A 176 23.76 -23.31 10.38
CA LEU A 176 22.89 -22.15 10.56
C LEU A 176 21.43 -22.62 10.56
N CYS A 177 20.62 -22.13 11.49
CA CYS A 177 19.18 -22.39 11.52
C CYS A 177 18.43 -21.13 11.96
N VAL A 178 17.24 -20.91 11.41
CA VAL A 178 16.38 -19.79 11.78
C VAL A 178 15.22 -20.31 12.60
N LEU A 179 14.97 -19.66 13.73
CA LEU A 179 13.75 -19.78 14.51
C LEU A 179 12.85 -18.59 14.14
N PRO A 180 11.79 -18.81 13.34
CA PRO A 180 10.81 -17.77 13.06
C PRO A 180 10.06 -17.42 14.35
N PRO A 181 9.52 -16.19 14.46
CA PRO A 181 8.79 -15.78 15.64
C PRO A 181 7.51 -16.62 15.82
N PRO A 182 7.12 -16.97 17.06
CA PRO A 182 5.94 -17.80 17.34
C PRO A 182 4.61 -17.11 16.96
N SER A 183 4.59 -15.78 16.85
CA SER A 183 3.47 -15.00 16.33
C SER A 183 3.96 -13.79 15.54
N GLU A 184 3.15 -13.28 14.61
CA GLU A 184 3.45 -12.04 13.86
C GLU A 184 3.54 -10.80 14.77
N GLU A 185 3.00 -10.87 15.99
CA GLU A 185 2.82 -9.71 16.88
C GLU A 185 3.83 -9.62 18.04
N SER A 186 4.73 -10.59 18.30
CA SER A 186 5.41 -10.58 19.61
C SER A 186 6.83 -11.17 19.75
N ALA A 187 7.60 -11.48 18.70
CA ALA A 187 9.04 -11.76 18.86
C ALA A 187 9.87 -11.36 17.64
N ASP A 188 11.13 -11.01 17.86
CA ASP A 188 12.12 -10.90 16.78
C ASP A 188 12.54 -12.31 16.31
N VAL A 189 12.89 -12.43 15.02
CA VAL A 189 13.47 -13.66 14.46
C VAL A 189 14.76 -14.00 15.21
N GLN A 190 14.97 -15.27 15.58
CA GLN A 190 16.21 -15.72 16.19
C GLN A 190 17.00 -16.60 15.22
N VAL A 191 18.33 -16.51 15.29
CA VAL A 191 19.24 -17.28 14.45
C VAL A 191 20.17 -18.09 15.34
N ILE A 192 20.25 -19.40 15.08
CA ILE A 192 21.14 -20.33 15.76
C ILE A 192 22.36 -20.59 14.88
N VAL A 193 23.55 -20.39 15.45
CA VAL A 193 24.84 -20.64 14.80
C VAL A 193 25.62 -21.68 15.59
N GLY A 194 25.87 -22.83 14.98
CA GLY A 194 26.79 -23.84 15.53
C GLY A 194 28.21 -23.51 15.10
N THR A 195 29.15 -23.47 16.03
CA THR A 195 30.55 -23.09 15.76
C THR A 195 31.49 -24.28 15.87
N SER A 196 32.63 -24.22 15.17
CA SER A 196 33.61 -25.30 15.12
C SER A 196 34.29 -25.61 16.46
N GLU A 197 34.35 -24.66 17.38
CA GLU A 197 35.02 -24.79 18.68
C GLU A 197 34.07 -25.22 19.81
N GLY A 198 32.77 -25.40 19.53
CA GLY A 198 31.80 -25.90 20.51
C GLY A 198 30.59 -25.01 20.82
N PRO A 199 30.72 -23.68 21.02
CA PRO A 199 29.58 -22.86 21.45
C PRO A 199 28.49 -22.82 20.40
N VAL A 200 27.24 -22.78 20.87
CA VAL A 200 26.06 -22.65 20.01
C VAL A 200 25.39 -21.34 20.35
N LEU A 201 25.44 -20.41 19.40
CA LEU A 201 25.00 -19.05 19.62
C LEU A 201 23.55 -18.90 19.20
N MET A 202 22.73 -18.32 20.07
CA MET A 202 21.42 -17.78 19.71
C MET A 202 21.55 -16.27 19.58
N VAL A 203 21.23 -15.75 18.41
CA VAL A 203 21.37 -14.33 18.09
C VAL A 203 20.04 -13.78 17.59
N ASP A 204 19.60 -12.70 18.19
CA ASP A 204 18.48 -11.89 17.73
C ASP A 204 18.95 -10.47 17.37
N ARG A 205 17.99 -9.56 17.15
CA ARG A 205 18.26 -8.17 16.80
C ARG A 205 19.08 -7.42 17.88
N LEU A 206 18.84 -7.71 19.15
CA LEU A 206 19.34 -6.93 20.30
C LEU A 206 20.52 -7.61 20.99
N LEU A 207 20.53 -8.93 21.08
CA LEU A 207 21.49 -9.69 21.86
C LEU A 207 21.89 -10.99 21.17
N GLY A 208 23.13 -11.41 21.44
CA GLY A 208 23.62 -12.74 21.15
C GLY A 208 24.14 -13.37 22.44
N HIS A 209 23.84 -14.64 22.66
CA HIS A 209 24.38 -15.40 23.78
C HIS A 209 24.64 -16.85 23.40
N ASP A 210 25.53 -17.50 24.14
CA ASP A 210 25.73 -18.95 24.05
C ASP A 210 24.61 -19.66 24.81
N ILE A 211 23.95 -20.62 24.15
CA ILE A 211 22.89 -21.45 24.75
C ILE A 211 23.47 -22.42 25.79
N GLY A 212 24.79 -22.67 25.78
CA GLY A 212 25.47 -23.48 26.79
C GLY A 212 25.31 -24.99 26.56
N LEU A 213 25.28 -25.44 25.31
CA LEU A 213 25.22 -26.86 24.97
C LEU A 213 26.62 -27.51 25.08
N SER A 214 26.85 -28.32 26.13
CA SER A 214 28.15 -28.93 26.46
C SER A 214 28.68 -29.98 25.47
N ASP A 215 27.81 -30.55 24.63
CA ASP A 215 28.12 -31.75 23.84
C ASP A 215 28.51 -31.45 22.38
N GLY A 216 28.84 -30.18 22.11
CA GLY A 216 29.29 -29.71 20.79
C GLY A 216 30.71 -30.18 20.41
N PRO A 217 31.19 -29.80 19.21
CA PRO A 217 30.55 -28.92 18.22
C PRO A 217 29.29 -29.49 17.56
N PHE A 218 28.27 -28.65 17.35
CA PHE A 218 27.04 -29.02 16.64
C PHE A 218 27.14 -28.71 15.15
N MET A 219 26.85 -29.70 14.30
CA MET A 219 27.09 -29.67 12.86
C MET A 219 25.82 -29.64 12.00
N ALA A 220 24.66 -29.91 12.61
CA ALA A 220 23.36 -29.83 11.95
C ALA A 220 22.28 -29.40 12.94
N PHE A 221 21.37 -28.55 12.45
CA PHE A 221 20.18 -28.09 13.14
C PHE A 221 18.98 -28.28 12.21
N SER A 222 17.83 -28.63 12.78
CA SER A 222 16.59 -28.76 12.01
C SER A 222 15.41 -28.34 12.87
N LEU A 223 14.62 -27.39 12.41
CA LEU A 223 13.39 -26.94 13.08
C LEU A 223 12.21 -27.79 12.59
N SER A 224 11.33 -28.19 13.50
CA SER A 224 10.15 -28.97 13.16
C SER A 224 9.13 -28.15 12.38
N SER A 225 8.23 -28.84 11.68
CA SER A 225 7.22 -28.21 10.83
C SER A 225 6.30 -27.22 11.59
N SER A 226 6.07 -27.44 12.89
CA SER A 226 5.31 -26.52 13.75
C SER A 226 6.14 -25.39 14.36
N GLY A 227 7.47 -25.42 14.21
CA GLY A 227 8.36 -24.46 14.85
C GLY A 227 8.56 -24.68 16.36
N ARG A 228 8.02 -25.77 16.94
CA ARG A 228 8.04 -26.02 18.39
C ARG A 228 9.23 -26.85 18.87
N LEU A 229 9.88 -27.60 17.97
CA LEU A 229 10.97 -28.51 18.32
C LEU A 229 12.19 -28.24 17.43
N LEU A 230 13.37 -28.23 18.04
CA LEU A 230 14.66 -28.09 17.38
C LEU A 230 15.48 -29.35 17.58
N ALA A 231 15.90 -30.00 16.50
CA ALA A 231 16.84 -31.10 16.53
C ALA A 231 18.27 -30.60 16.29
N CYS A 232 19.21 -31.10 17.09
CA CYS A 232 20.62 -30.75 17.03
C CYS A 232 21.46 -32.03 16.95
N LEU A 233 22.42 -32.09 16.04
CA LEU A 233 23.38 -33.20 15.94
C LEU A 233 24.81 -32.70 16.10
N SER A 234 25.56 -33.30 17.00
CA SER A 234 26.98 -33.01 17.24
C SER A 234 27.90 -33.86 16.38
N THR A 235 29.13 -33.38 16.17
CA THR A 235 30.20 -34.12 15.48
C THR A 235 30.62 -35.39 16.22
N LYS A 236 30.28 -35.51 17.50
CA LYS A 236 30.53 -36.68 18.35
C LYS A 236 29.39 -37.69 18.33
N GLY A 237 28.34 -37.46 17.52
CA GLY A 237 27.16 -38.33 17.46
C GLY A 237 26.11 -38.06 18.54
N VAL A 238 26.25 -36.97 19.32
CA VAL A 238 25.24 -36.58 20.32
C VAL A 238 24.09 -35.89 19.62
N PHE A 239 22.91 -36.49 19.71
CA PHE A 239 21.66 -35.99 19.16
C PHE A 239 20.81 -35.40 20.30
N LYS A 240 20.30 -34.17 20.13
CA LYS A 240 19.44 -33.51 21.11
C LYS A 240 18.16 -33.00 20.46
N VAL A 241 17.06 -33.11 21.19
CA VAL A 241 15.81 -32.43 20.88
C VAL A 241 15.58 -31.33 21.91
N LEU A 242 15.32 -30.13 21.45
CA LEU A 242 15.03 -28.97 22.28
C LEU A 242 13.62 -28.45 21.98
N SER A 243 12.94 -27.92 23.00
CA SER A 243 11.76 -27.08 22.80
C SER A 243 12.22 -25.73 22.25
N ALA A 244 11.64 -25.33 21.11
CA ALA A 244 11.80 -24.02 20.52
C ALA A 244 10.73 -23.06 21.09
N GLY A 245 11.21 -21.99 21.74
CA GLY A 245 10.45 -20.93 22.40
C GLY A 245 11.45 -19.87 22.90
N ASP A 246 11.02 -18.91 23.73
CA ASP A 246 11.89 -17.81 24.19
C ASP A 246 13.22 -18.28 24.79
N ASN A 247 13.19 -19.43 25.47
CA ASN A 247 14.37 -20.11 25.98
C ASN A 247 14.38 -21.55 25.49
N LEU A 248 15.45 -21.94 24.78
CA LEU A 248 15.66 -23.31 24.35
C LEU A 248 15.87 -24.22 25.56
N ARG A 249 15.10 -25.31 25.61
CA ARG A 249 15.17 -26.31 26.69
C ARG A 249 15.41 -27.68 26.10
N VAL A 250 16.45 -28.37 26.57
CA VAL A 250 16.71 -29.76 26.18
C VAL A 250 15.58 -30.64 26.71
N LEU A 251 14.89 -31.31 25.80
CA LEU A 251 13.83 -32.26 26.10
C LEU A 251 14.38 -33.69 26.16
N ASP A 252 15.30 -34.03 25.26
CA ASP A 252 15.82 -35.38 25.14
C ASP A 252 17.23 -35.40 24.51
N VAL A 253 18.00 -36.47 24.80
CA VAL A 253 19.39 -36.66 24.37
C VAL A 253 19.65 -38.13 24.03
N ALA A 254 20.24 -38.38 22.86
CA ALA A 254 20.71 -39.68 22.43
C ALA A 254 22.17 -39.64 22.02
N ASN A 255 22.87 -40.75 22.20
CA ASN A 255 24.18 -40.96 21.61
C ASN A 255 24.04 -41.94 20.44
N ILE A 256 24.01 -41.39 19.24
CA ILE A 256 24.15 -42.17 18.02
C ILE A 256 25.66 -42.45 17.88
N VAL A 257 26.04 -43.69 17.53
CA VAL A 257 27.43 -44.24 17.42
C VAL A 257 28.57 -43.21 17.40
N GLU A 258 29.65 -43.46 18.15
CA GLU A 258 30.76 -42.54 18.52
C GLU A 258 31.49 -41.76 17.39
N THR A 259 31.11 -41.88 16.11
CA THR A 259 31.58 -40.96 15.05
C THR A 259 30.67 -41.02 13.83
N ILE A 260 29.90 -39.95 13.59
CA ILE A 260 29.02 -39.83 12.42
C ILE A 260 29.62 -38.81 11.46
N LYS A 261 29.83 -39.21 10.20
CA LYS A 261 30.13 -38.26 9.12
C LYS A 261 28.96 -37.30 8.96
N LYS A 262 29.22 -36.04 8.55
CA LYS A 262 28.18 -35.03 8.33
C LYS A 262 27.02 -35.61 7.51
N PRO A 263 25.79 -35.62 8.03
CA PRO A 263 24.66 -36.12 7.28
C PRO A 263 24.44 -35.26 6.04
N LYS A 264 23.91 -35.88 4.98
CA LYS A 264 23.51 -35.15 3.78
C LYS A 264 22.30 -34.27 4.06
N GLN A 265 21.32 -34.79 4.81
CA GLN A 265 20.16 -34.04 5.30
C GLN A 265 19.74 -34.55 6.69
N MET A 266 19.24 -33.64 7.52
CA MET A 266 18.55 -33.93 8.77
C MET A 266 17.25 -33.14 8.76
N VAL A 267 16.12 -33.82 8.65
CA VAL A 267 14.80 -33.20 8.58
C VAL A 267 13.83 -33.86 9.56
N TRP A 268 12.80 -33.14 9.93
CA TRP A 268 11.71 -33.70 10.73
C TRP A 268 10.75 -34.53 9.86
N CYS A 269 10.30 -35.63 10.44
CA CYS A 269 9.18 -36.44 9.95
C CYS A 269 7.96 -36.10 10.82
N GLY A 270 7.14 -35.14 10.35
CA GLY A 270 6.11 -34.51 11.17
C GLY A 270 6.71 -33.68 12.30
N ASP A 271 6.12 -33.78 13.49
CA ASP A 271 6.71 -33.32 14.75
C ASP A 271 7.08 -34.51 15.66
N ASP A 272 7.09 -35.74 15.12
CA ASP A 272 7.24 -36.96 15.91
C ASP A 272 8.71 -37.44 15.99
N CYS A 273 9.41 -37.52 14.86
CA CYS A 273 10.77 -38.08 14.81
C CYS A 273 11.66 -37.41 13.74
N ILE A 274 12.95 -37.77 13.72
CA ILE A 274 13.93 -37.27 12.76
C ILE A 274 14.22 -38.29 11.67
N ALA A 275 14.29 -37.78 10.44
CA ALA A 275 14.82 -38.45 9.28
C ALA A 275 16.25 -37.97 9.02
N LEU A 276 17.22 -38.88 9.17
CA LEU A 276 18.65 -38.66 8.99
C LEU A 276 19.14 -39.40 7.74
N TYR A 277 19.59 -38.66 6.73
CA TYR A 277 20.11 -39.23 5.49
C TYR A 277 21.63 -39.24 5.47
N LEU A 278 22.19 -40.45 5.41
CA LEU A 278 23.62 -40.73 5.39
C LEU A 278 24.02 -41.43 4.09
N ILE A 279 25.26 -41.20 3.67
CA ILE A 279 25.90 -41.95 2.58
C ILE A 279 27.09 -42.71 3.17
N ALA A 280 27.05 -44.03 3.05
CA ALA A 280 28.12 -44.92 3.46
C ALA A 280 28.79 -45.52 2.21
N GLN A 281 30.10 -45.74 2.27
CA GLN A 281 30.80 -46.49 1.24
C GLN A 281 30.79 -47.97 1.61
N THR A 282 30.34 -48.81 0.70
CA THR A 282 30.32 -50.26 0.89
C THR A 282 31.72 -50.86 0.66
N PRO A 283 31.98 -52.10 1.14
CA PRO A 283 33.21 -52.82 0.81
C PRO A 283 33.46 -52.99 -0.68
N SER A 284 32.40 -53.01 -1.51
CA SER A 284 32.48 -53.08 -2.97
C SER A 284 32.75 -51.72 -3.63
N SER A 285 33.09 -50.69 -2.85
CA SER A 285 33.31 -49.30 -3.31
C SER A 285 32.08 -48.63 -3.94
N SER A 286 30.90 -49.21 -3.82
CA SER A 286 29.64 -48.54 -4.17
C SER A 286 29.21 -47.61 -3.04
N LEU A 287 28.46 -46.57 -3.39
CA LEU A 287 27.81 -45.72 -2.38
C LEU A 287 26.48 -46.36 -2.00
N GLN A 288 26.25 -46.50 -0.70
CA GLN A 288 24.97 -46.91 -0.16
C GLN A 288 24.29 -45.72 0.51
N HIS A 289 23.04 -45.49 0.12
CA HIS A 289 22.22 -44.40 0.62
C HIS A 289 21.31 -44.94 1.74
N ILE A 290 21.42 -44.41 2.94
CA ILE A 290 20.70 -44.92 4.11
C ILE A 290 19.92 -43.79 4.75
N LEU A 291 18.60 -43.99 4.88
CA LEU A 291 17.70 -43.12 5.61
C LEU A 291 17.38 -43.76 6.96
N PHE A 292 17.80 -43.13 8.05
CA PHE A 292 17.40 -43.51 9.39
C PHE A 292 16.22 -42.66 9.85
N VAL A 293 15.15 -43.31 10.27
CA VAL A 293 13.98 -42.63 10.86
C VAL A 293 13.89 -43.04 12.32
N GLY A 294 14.07 -42.08 13.22
CA GLY A 294 14.23 -42.40 14.63
C GLY A 294 14.29 -41.17 15.51
N GLY A 295 14.58 -41.43 16.78
CA GLY A 295 14.47 -40.41 17.81
C GLY A 295 15.43 -40.59 18.96
N PRO A 296 15.29 -39.74 19.99
CA PRO A 296 16.30 -39.60 21.02
C PRO A 296 16.45 -40.79 21.99
N GLN A 297 15.60 -41.83 21.88
CA GLN A 297 15.76 -43.10 22.59
C GLN A 297 16.79 -44.06 21.96
N ASN A 298 17.53 -43.58 20.95
CA ASN A 298 18.50 -44.36 20.16
C ASN A 298 17.89 -45.59 19.45
N ASP A 299 16.59 -45.55 19.19
CA ASP A 299 15.90 -46.47 18.30
C ASP A 299 15.78 -45.82 16.92
N TRP A 300 16.10 -46.58 15.88
CA TRP A 300 16.19 -46.08 14.50
C TRP A 300 15.76 -47.16 13.52
N ILE A 301 14.85 -46.80 12.61
CA ILE A 301 14.44 -47.63 11.49
C ILE A 301 15.33 -47.30 10.28
N PRO A 302 16.15 -48.26 9.78
CA PRO A 302 16.97 -48.06 8.60
C PRO A 302 16.21 -48.41 7.31
N TYR A 303 16.20 -47.49 6.36
CA TYR A 303 15.79 -47.73 4.98
C TYR A 303 17.00 -47.60 4.05
N GLN A 304 17.32 -48.67 3.33
CA GLN A 304 18.45 -48.72 2.41
C GLN A 304 18.01 -48.45 0.97
N TYR A 305 18.86 -47.71 0.24
CA TYR A 305 18.64 -47.30 -1.14
C TYR A 305 19.94 -47.42 -1.93
N ASP A 306 19.81 -47.81 -3.20
CA ASP A 306 20.92 -47.91 -4.15
C ASP A 306 21.15 -46.59 -4.90
N THR A 307 20.23 -45.63 -4.77
CA THR A 307 20.26 -44.34 -5.48
C THR A 307 20.13 -43.16 -4.53
N PRO A 308 20.61 -41.97 -4.93
CA PRO A 308 20.53 -40.75 -4.13
C PRO A 308 19.09 -40.36 -3.79
N LEU A 309 18.93 -39.73 -2.62
CA LEU A 309 17.65 -39.26 -2.10
C LEU A 309 17.68 -37.76 -1.83
N HIS A 310 16.50 -37.14 -1.83
CA HIS A 310 16.27 -35.84 -1.22
C HIS A 310 15.07 -35.89 -0.28
N LEU A 311 15.22 -35.37 0.93
CA LEU A 311 14.18 -35.36 1.95
C LEU A 311 13.47 -34.01 2.02
N VAL A 312 12.15 -34.05 2.12
CA VAL A 312 11.30 -32.88 2.37
C VAL A 312 10.53 -33.12 3.66
N SER A 313 10.67 -32.22 4.62
CA SER A 313 9.89 -32.24 5.86
C SER A 313 8.45 -31.84 5.56
N GLU A 314 7.49 -32.60 6.08
CA GLU A 314 6.06 -32.33 5.96
C GLU A 314 5.44 -32.34 7.37
N CYS A 315 4.26 -31.75 7.54
CA CYS A 315 3.68 -31.60 8.87
C CYS A 315 3.22 -32.90 9.54
N ASP A 316 3.04 -33.94 8.75
CA ASP A 316 2.51 -35.25 9.12
C ASP A 316 3.46 -36.39 8.71
N GLY A 317 4.68 -36.07 8.27
CA GLY A 317 5.66 -37.06 7.85
C GLY A 317 6.88 -36.47 7.15
N CYS A 318 7.52 -37.29 6.33
CA CYS A 318 8.66 -36.93 5.50
C CYS A 318 8.47 -37.52 4.10
N ARG A 319 8.53 -36.65 3.08
CA ARG A 319 8.52 -37.08 1.69
C ARG A 319 9.95 -37.35 1.24
N VAL A 320 10.18 -38.55 0.71
CA VAL A 320 11.47 -39.05 0.23
C VAL A 320 11.43 -39.05 -1.29
N LEU A 321 12.15 -38.11 -1.90
CA LEU A 321 12.33 -38.06 -3.34
C LEU A 321 13.49 -39.00 -3.69
N GLY A 322 13.18 -40.11 -4.36
CA GLY A 322 14.17 -41.03 -4.90
C GLY A 322 14.24 -40.97 -6.42
N THR A 323 15.27 -41.59 -6.98
CA THR A 323 15.46 -41.70 -8.43
C THR A 323 14.38 -42.53 -9.12
N ASN A 324 13.92 -43.61 -8.47
CA ASN A 324 12.99 -44.58 -9.08
C ASN A 324 11.56 -44.44 -8.54
N LYS A 325 11.41 -43.95 -7.31
CA LYS A 325 10.13 -43.83 -6.61
C LYS A 325 10.14 -42.65 -5.66
N ILE A 326 8.96 -42.12 -5.44
CA ILE A 326 8.66 -41.08 -4.47
C ILE A 326 7.93 -41.76 -3.33
N GLU A 327 8.45 -41.66 -2.11
CA GLU A 327 7.90 -42.32 -0.94
C GLU A 327 7.49 -41.30 0.13
N PHE A 328 6.60 -41.71 1.03
CA PHE A 328 6.19 -40.94 2.19
C PHE A 328 6.34 -41.81 3.45
N VAL A 329 7.17 -41.33 4.38
CA VAL A 329 7.32 -41.93 5.70
C VAL A 329 6.52 -41.11 6.69
N GLN A 330 5.73 -41.77 7.53
CA GLN A 330 4.96 -41.10 8.57
C GLN A 330 4.72 -42.03 9.75
N ARG A 331 4.42 -41.43 10.91
CA ARG A 331 3.79 -42.15 12.00
C ARG A 331 2.43 -42.69 11.51
N VAL A 332 2.11 -43.92 11.90
CA VAL A 332 0.78 -44.49 11.70
C VAL A 332 -0.20 -43.68 12.56
N PRO A 333 -1.23 -43.07 11.97
CA PRO A 333 -2.18 -42.28 12.74
C PRO A 333 -2.94 -43.16 13.75
N PRO A 334 -3.25 -42.66 14.97
CA PRO A 334 -3.93 -43.46 15.99
C PRO A 334 -5.25 -44.07 15.53
N SER A 335 -6.01 -43.34 14.71
CA SER A 335 -7.27 -43.83 14.13
C SER A 335 -7.08 -45.03 13.20
N VAL A 336 -6.00 -45.04 12.43
CA VAL A 336 -5.62 -46.15 11.54
C VAL A 336 -5.09 -47.33 12.38
N GLU A 337 -4.32 -47.05 13.42
CA GLU A 337 -3.79 -48.06 14.34
C GLU A 337 -4.91 -48.84 15.04
N GLN A 338 -5.91 -48.16 15.60
CA GLN A 338 -7.05 -48.81 16.26
C GLN A 338 -7.82 -49.76 15.33
N ILE A 339 -7.88 -49.47 14.02
CA ILE A 339 -8.64 -50.28 13.06
C ILE A 339 -7.80 -51.44 12.49
N PHE A 340 -6.56 -51.17 12.08
CA PHE A 340 -5.78 -52.11 11.28
C PHE A 340 -4.68 -52.84 12.06
N SER A 341 -4.52 -52.58 13.36
CA SER A 341 -3.63 -53.39 14.20
C SER A 341 -4.05 -54.86 14.21
N ILE A 342 -3.05 -55.74 14.20
CA ILE A 342 -3.28 -57.19 14.15
C ILE A 342 -4.00 -57.63 15.42
N GLY A 343 -5.19 -58.21 15.27
CA GLY A 343 -6.00 -58.65 16.39
C GLY A 343 -6.63 -57.51 17.19
N SER A 344 -6.83 -56.33 16.58
CA SER A 344 -7.56 -55.25 17.24
C SER A 344 -9.00 -55.66 17.54
N PHE A 345 -9.43 -55.41 18.77
CA PHE A 345 -10.81 -55.52 19.22
C PHE A 345 -11.39 -54.14 19.59
N ASP A 346 -10.72 -53.06 19.18
CA ASP A 346 -11.18 -51.70 19.46
C ASP A 346 -12.53 -51.44 18.76
N PRO A 347 -13.39 -50.56 19.31
CA PRO A 347 -14.70 -50.25 18.75
C PRO A 347 -14.73 -49.97 17.22
N PRO A 348 -13.82 -49.16 16.65
CA PRO A 348 -13.82 -48.92 15.19
C PRO A 348 -13.41 -50.15 14.37
N ALA A 349 -12.50 -51.00 14.87
CA ALA A 349 -12.17 -52.28 14.21
C ALA A 349 -13.38 -53.22 14.21
N MET A 350 -14.08 -53.32 15.35
CA MET A 350 -15.30 -54.12 15.47
C MET A 350 -16.43 -53.60 14.59
N LEU A 351 -16.53 -52.28 14.38
CA LEU A 351 -17.47 -51.68 13.43
C LEU A 351 -17.14 -52.07 11.98
N CYS A 352 -15.87 -52.01 11.57
CA CYS A 352 -15.44 -52.47 10.25
C CYS A 352 -15.75 -53.97 10.06
N TYR A 353 -15.45 -54.80 11.07
CA TYR A 353 -15.77 -56.23 11.05
C TYR A 353 -17.28 -56.49 10.95
N ALA A 354 -18.10 -55.70 11.65
CA ALA A 354 -19.55 -55.78 11.55
C ALA A 354 -20.06 -55.46 10.14
N LEU A 355 -19.47 -54.46 9.47
CA LEU A 355 -19.76 -54.17 8.07
C LEU A 355 -19.35 -55.32 7.15
N GLU A 356 -18.15 -55.88 7.32
CA GLU A 356 -17.69 -57.03 6.51
C GLU A 356 -18.66 -58.23 6.65
N ARG A 357 -19.10 -58.54 7.87
CA ARG A 357 -20.12 -59.58 8.12
C ARG A 357 -21.43 -59.24 7.42
N PHE A 358 -21.88 -58.00 7.50
CA PHE A 358 -23.11 -57.54 6.85
C PHE A 358 -23.02 -57.68 5.31
N GLU A 359 -21.91 -57.25 4.71
CA GLU A 359 -21.68 -57.37 3.26
C GLU A 359 -21.53 -58.83 2.81
N SER A 360 -21.07 -59.73 3.69
CA SER A 360 -21.03 -61.18 3.43
C SER A 360 -22.41 -61.87 3.52
N GLY A 361 -23.46 -61.16 3.91
CA GLY A 361 -24.81 -61.69 4.06
C GLY A 361 -25.07 -62.41 5.40
N ASP A 362 -24.23 -62.18 6.40
CA ASP A 362 -24.40 -62.77 7.73
C ASP A 362 -25.57 -62.11 8.48
N VAL A 363 -26.60 -62.90 8.77
CA VAL A 363 -27.80 -62.47 9.50
C VAL A 363 -27.47 -61.98 10.92
N CYS A 364 -26.36 -62.44 11.50
CA CYS A 364 -25.91 -62.08 12.84
C CYS A 364 -24.94 -60.89 12.86
N ALA A 365 -24.76 -60.16 11.75
CA ALA A 365 -23.82 -59.03 11.68
C ALA A 365 -24.05 -57.98 12.78
N GLN A 366 -25.32 -57.67 13.10
CA GLN A 366 -25.70 -56.73 14.16
C GLN A 366 -25.23 -57.16 15.56
N GLU A 367 -25.06 -58.47 15.81
CA GLU A 367 -24.60 -58.95 17.12
C GLU A 367 -23.19 -58.44 17.45
N SER A 368 -22.36 -58.23 16.42
CA SER A 368 -21.01 -57.67 16.53
C SER A 368 -21.00 -56.21 17.01
N LEU A 369 -22.12 -55.49 16.86
CA LEU A 369 -22.25 -54.10 17.31
C LEU A 369 -22.72 -53.98 18.77
N ARG A 370 -23.30 -55.04 19.35
CA ARG A 370 -23.84 -55.00 20.74
C ARG A 370 -22.75 -54.63 21.78
N PRO A 371 -21.53 -55.21 21.73
CA PRO A 371 -20.49 -54.89 22.71
C PRO A 371 -20.04 -53.42 22.66
N ILE A 372 -20.06 -52.81 21.47
CA ILE A 372 -19.52 -51.47 21.23
C ILE A 372 -20.59 -50.38 21.19
N LYS A 373 -21.84 -50.69 21.56
CA LYS A 373 -22.99 -49.79 21.38
C LYS A 373 -22.81 -48.43 22.07
N ALA A 374 -22.17 -48.41 23.24
CA ALA A 374 -21.90 -47.17 23.99
C ALA A 374 -20.85 -46.29 23.31
N GLU A 375 -19.86 -46.90 22.66
CA GLU A 375 -18.71 -46.24 22.03
C GLU A 375 -18.89 -46.09 20.50
N LEU A 376 -20.04 -46.51 19.97
CA LEU A 376 -20.34 -46.47 18.54
C LEU A 376 -20.23 -45.06 17.93
N PRO A 377 -20.65 -43.96 18.59
CA PRO A 377 -20.43 -42.61 18.06
C PRO A 377 -18.94 -42.30 17.84
N GLU A 378 -18.07 -42.68 18.79
CA GLU A 378 -16.63 -42.50 18.70
C GLU A 378 -16.03 -43.42 17.63
N ALA A 379 -16.45 -44.68 17.56
CA ALA A 379 -16.04 -45.62 16.52
C ALA A 379 -16.33 -45.09 15.11
N VAL A 380 -17.51 -44.49 14.90
CA VAL A 380 -17.88 -43.84 13.63
C VAL A 380 -16.95 -42.66 13.33
N ALA A 381 -16.67 -41.81 14.32
CA ALA A 381 -15.76 -40.68 14.15
C ALA A 381 -14.33 -41.15 13.82
N THR A 382 -13.83 -42.18 14.51
CA THR A 382 -12.51 -42.77 14.25
C THR A 382 -12.41 -43.40 12.86
N CYS A 383 -13.47 -44.06 12.37
CA CYS A 383 -13.50 -44.54 10.98
C CYS A 383 -13.42 -43.38 9.96
N ILE A 384 -14.07 -42.25 10.23
CA ILE A 384 -13.96 -41.04 9.38
C ILE A 384 -12.53 -40.50 9.41
N ASP A 385 -11.91 -40.40 10.58
CA ASP A 385 -10.54 -39.89 10.73
C ASP A 385 -9.50 -40.83 10.09
N ALA A 386 -9.70 -42.15 10.23
CA ALA A 386 -8.87 -43.14 9.56
C ALA A 386 -9.02 -43.04 8.03
N ALA A 387 -10.24 -42.80 7.52
CA ALA A 387 -10.47 -42.63 6.09
C ALA A 387 -9.64 -41.47 5.51
N LEU A 388 -9.55 -40.34 6.22
CA LEU A 388 -8.76 -39.16 5.83
C LEU A 388 -7.25 -39.45 5.72
N CYS A 389 -6.77 -40.52 6.37
CA CYS A 389 -5.37 -40.94 6.39
C CYS A 389 -5.05 -42.05 5.37
N GLU A 390 -6.08 -42.59 4.70
CA GLU A 390 -5.98 -43.69 3.76
C GLU A 390 -6.26 -43.25 2.32
N GLN A 391 -6.13 -44.16 1.38
CA GLN A 391 -6.43 -43.94 -0.04
C GLN A 391 -7.51 -44.91 -0.51
N PRO A 392 -8.26 -44.59 -1.58
CA PRO A 392 -9.15 -45.56 -2.21
C PRO A 392 -8.37 -46.82 -2.64
N PRO A 393 -8.89 -48.05 -2.40
CA PRO A 393 -10.24 -48.33 -1.91
C PRO A 393 -10.42 -48.25 -0.39
N GLN A 394 -9.37 -48.38 0.44
CA GLN A 394 -9.51 -48.47 1.91
C GLN A 394 -10.24 -47.27 2.52
N ALA A 395 -9.97 -46.04 2.04
CA ALA A 395 -10.68 -44.85 2.50
C ALA A 395 -12.19 -44.94 2.26
N CYS A 396 -12.62 -45.52 1.13
CA CYS A 396 -14.03 -45.73 0.83
C CYS A 396 -14.66 -46.77 1.77
N ASP A 397 -13.93 -47.83 2.10
CA ASP A 397 -14.40 -48.90 3.00
C ASP A 397 -14.63 -48.36 4.42
N LEU A 398 -13.73 -47.51 4.90
CA LEU A 398 -13.84 -46.83 6.20
C LEU A 398 -15.04 -45.86 6.25
N LEU A 399 -15.28 -45.09 5.18
CA LEU A 399 -16.47 -44.24 5.07
C LEU A 399 -17.77 -45.04 4.98
N ARG A 400 -17.74 -46.20 4.32
CA ARG A 400 -18.87 -47.16 4.33
C ARG A 400 -19.11 -47.69 5.75
N ALA A 401 -18.07 -48.04 6.49
CA ALA A 401 -18.19 -48.50 7.88
C ALA A 401 -18.75 -47.41 8.79
N ALA A 402 -18.28 -46.17 8.65
CA ALA A 402 -18.84 -45.01 9.35
C ALA A 402 -20.33 -44.81 9.00
N SER A 403 -20.68 -44.85 7.71
CA SER A 403 -22.06 -44.73 7.24
C SER A 403 -22.95 -45.85 7.79
N PHE A 404 -22.46 -47.09 7.81
CA PHE A 404 -23.15 -48.24 8.40
C PHE A 404 -23.41 -48.02 9.90
N GLY A 405 -22.37 -47.68 10.67
CA GLY A 405 -22.50 -47.42 12.12
C GLY A 405 -23.50 -46.33 12.46
N ARG A 406 -23.58 -45.26 11.65
CA ARG A 406 -24.55 -44.16 11.83
C ARG A 406 -26.00 -44.61 11.86
N HIS A 407 -26.37 -45.71 11.18
CA HIS A 407 -27.75 -46.20 11.17
C HIS A 407 -28.21 -46.76 12.52
N PHE A 408 -27.27 -47.10 13.42
CA PHE A 408 -27.54 -47.72 14.71
C PHE A 408 -27.45 -46.72 15.88
N LEU A 409 -27.20 -45.44 15.60
CA LEU A 409 -27.14 -44.38 16.60
C LEU A 409 -28.54 -43.88 16.95
N SER A 410 -28.78 -43.64 18.23
CA SER A 410 -30.02 -43.03 18.73
C SER A 410 -30.09 -41.53 18.47
N GLU A 411 -28.92 -40.88 18.38
CA GLU A 411 -28.78 -39.46 18.12
C GLU A 411 -28.19 -39.23 16.72
N THR A 412 -28.70 -38.22 16.01
CA THR A 412 -28.17 -37.83 14.72
C THR A 412 -26.82 -37.13 14.91
N LEU A 413 -25.72 -37.81 14.57
CA LEU A 413 -24.40 -37.19 14.44
C LEU A 413 -24.44 -36.03 13.44
N GLU A 414 -23.65 -34.99 13.71
CA GLU A 414 -23.49 -33.84 12.82
C GLU A 414 -23.14 -34.31 11.40
N PRO A 415 -24.01 -34.02 10.39
CA PRO A 415 -23.81 -34.48 9.02
C PRO A 415 -22.60 -33.81 8.34
N ASP A 416 -22.08 -32.74 8.93
CA ASP A 416 -21.06 -31.88 8.33
C ASP A 416 -19.68 -32.54 8.31
N ARG A 417 -19.24 -33.19 9.39
CA ARG A 417 -17.91 -33.84 9.46
C ARG A 417 -17.72 -34.95 8.43
N HIS A 418 -18.71 -35.82 8.25
CA HIS A 418 -18.64 -36.87 7.23
C HIS A 418 -18.63 -36.27 5.81
N ARG A 419 -19.41 -35.22 5.57
CA ARG A 419 -19.45 -34.52 4.27
C ARG A 419 -18.12 -33.83 3.97
N GLU A 420 -17.54 -33.18 4.97
CA GLU A 420 -16.23 -32.55 4.90
C GLU A 420 -15.14 -33.57 4.59
N ALA A 421 -15.11 -34.71 5.31
CA ALA A 421 -14.15 -35.77 5.06
C ALA A 421 -14.24 -36.32 3.61
N CYS A 422 -15.44 -36.58 3.11
CA CYS A 422 -15.65 -36.95 1.70
C CYS A 422 -15.15 -35.87 0.73
N THR A 423 -15.34 -34.59 1.07
CA THR A 423 -14.92 -33.46 0.24
C THR A 423 -13.40 -33.36 0.20
N ASN A 424 -12.73 -33.41 1.35
CA ASN A 424 -11.28 -33.35 1.46
C ASN A 424 -10.61 -34.55 0.78
N LEU A 425 -11.13 -35.77 0.97
CA LEU A 425 -10.62 -36.97 0.30
C LEU A 425 -10.75 -36.88 -1.22
N ARG A 426 -11.88 -36.38 -1.71
CA ARG A 426 -12.08 -36.20 -3.15
C ARG A 426 -11.07 -35.21 -3.72
N ILE A 427 -10.86 -34.07 -3.04
CA ILE A 427 -9.85 -33.09 -3.45
C ILE A 427 -8.46 -33.74 -3.46
N CYS A 428 -8.01 -34.34 -2.36
CA CYS A 428 -6.68 -34.96 -2.26
C CYS A 428 -6.48 -36.06 -3.34
N THR A 429 -7.51 -36.87 -3.59
CA THR A 429 -7.47 -37.93 -4.60
C THR A 429 -7.35 -37.39 -6.02
N GLU A 430 -8.11 -36.35 -6.37
CA GLU A 430 -8.03 -35.75 -7.71
C GLU A 430 -6.70 -35.02 -7.93
N LEU A 431 -6.19 -34.31 -6.93
CA LEU A 431 -4.91 -33.60 -7.02
C LEU A 431 -3.72 -34.54 -7.20
N ARG A 432 -3.81 -35.77 -6.68
CA ARG A 432 -2.78 -36.79 -6.84
C ARG A 432 -2.67 -37.32 -8.27
N LYS A 433 -3.73 -37.22 -9.08
CA LYS A 433 -3.75 -37.77 -10.44
C LYS A 433 -2.93 -36.91 -11.40
N SER A 434 -2.44 -37.53 -12.46
CA SER A 434 -1.85 -36.81 -13.60
C SER A 434 -2.93 -35.97 -14.30
N PRO A 435 -2.64 -34.72 -14.72
CA PRO A 435 -1.33 -34.06 -14.77
C PRO A 435 -0.97 -33.19 -13.55
N VAL A 436 -1.77 -33.19 -12.48
CA VAL A 436 -1.56 -32.29 -11.33
C VAL A 436 -0.45 -32.81 -10.41
N GLU A 437 -0.51 -34.10 -10.06
CA GLU A 437 0.55 -34.84 -9.36
C GLU A 437 1.03 -34.19 -8.05
N ILE A 438 0.08 -33.69 -7.26
CA ILE A 438 0.29 -33.13 -5.92
C ILE A 438 -0.23 -34.16 -4.89
N PRO A 439 0.66 -34.88 -4.19
CA PRO A 439 0.27 -35.92 -3.23
C PRO A 439 -0.01 -35.32 -1.85
N ILE A 440 -0.88 -34.32 -1.80
CA ILE A 440 -1.27 -33.68 -0.54
C ILE A 440 -2.09 -34.64 0.32
N THR A 441 -1.86 -34.61 1.63
CA THR A 441 -2.67 -35.34 2.63
C THR A 441 -3.78 -34.46 3.19
N SER A 442 -4.79 -35.04 3.85
CA SER A 442 -5.84 -34.24 4.50
C SER A 442 -5.26 -33.27 5.53
N ALA A 443 -4.32 -33.73 6.37
CA ALA A 443 -3.69 -32.88 7.38
C ALA A 443 -2.92 -31.70 6.78
N GLN A 444 -2.27 -31.91 5.63
CA GLN A 444 -1.60 -30.84 4.89
C GLN A 444 -2.61 -29.88 4.24
N LEU A 445 -3.72 -30.40 3.70
CA LEU A 445 -4.80 -29.58 3.13
C LEU A 445 -5.46 -28.70 4.19
N ASP A 446 -5.67 -29.23 5.40
CA ASP A 446 -6.25 -28.49 6.52
C ASP A 446 -5.33 -27.32 6.96
N LYS A 447 -4.00 -27.55 6.99
CA LYS A 447 -3.01 -26.48 7.29
C LYS A 447 -2.87 -25.46 6.17
N LEU A 448 -2.88 -25.89 4.91
CA LEU A 448 -2.74 -25.01 3.75
C LEU A 448 -4.02 -24.21 3.46
N GLY A 449 -5.18 -24.80 3.75
CA GLY A 449 -6.50 -24.29 3.42
C GLY A 449 -6.83 -24.34 1.92
N ILE A 450 -8.12 -24.31 1.59
CA ILE A 450 -8.59 -24.31 0.20
C ILE A 450 -8.12 -23.07 -0.56
N ALA A 451 -8.02 -21.91 0.11
CA ALA A 451 -7.51 -20.68 -0.48
C ALA A 451 -6.02 -20.81 -0.89
N GLY A 452 -5.20 -21.45 -0.06
CA GLY A 452 -3.79 -21.72 -0.38
C GLY A 452 -3.66 -22.74 -1.52
N MET A 453 -4.43 -23.83 -1.46
CA MET A 453 -4.43 -24.86 -2.49
C MET A 453 -4.87 -24.34 -3.87
N SER A 454 -5.97 -23.59 -3.92
CA SER A 454 -6.47 -22.99 -5.17
C SER A 454 -5.47 -22.02 -5.80
N LEU A 455 -4.73 -21.26 -5.00
CA LEU A 455 -3.66 -20.40 -5.50
C LEU A 455 -2.49 -21.20 -6.08
N ARG A 456 -2.06 -22.27 -5.40
CA ARG A 456 -1.01 -23.18 -5.91
C ARG A 456 -1.38 -23.82 -7.25
N LEU A 457 -2.64 -24.20 -7.42
CA LEU A 457 -3.15 -24.69 -8.70
C LEU A 457 -3.16 -23.60 -9.77
N ALA A 458 -3.56 -22.38 -9.42
CA ALA A 458 -3.54 -21.25 -10.34
C ALA A 458 -2.12 -20.94 -10.83
N GLN A 459 -1.12 -20.98 -9.95
CA GLN A 459 0.31 -20.77 -10.26
C GLN A 459 0.89 -21.83 -11.22
N ARG A 460 0.29 -23.02 -11.26
CA ARG A 460 0.59 -24.08 -12.25
C ARG A 460 -0.32 -24.05 -13.49
N HIS A 461 -1.06 -22.96 -13.67
CA HIS A 461 -2.06 -22.76 -14.73
C HIS A 461 -3.26 -23.72 -14.74
N PHE A 462 -3.53 -24.43 -13.63
CA PHE A 462 -4.75 -25.24 -13.47
C PHE A 462 -5.95 -24.37 -12.99
N HIS A 463 -6.16 -23.21 -13.60
CA HIS A 463 -7.17 -22.23 -13.14
C HIS A 463 -8.60 -22.80 -13.14
N LEU A 464 -8.95 -23.62 -14.12
CA LEU A 464 -10.29 -24.24 -14.18
C LEU A 464 -10.52 -25.16 -12.98
N LEU A 465 -9.55 -26.03 -12.67
CA LEU A 465 -9.66 -26.94 -11.52
C LEU A 465 -9.74 -26.16 -10.21
N ALA A 466 -8.90 -25.12 -10.06
CA ALA A 466 -8.92 -24.24 -8.90
C ALA A 466 -10.29 -23.57 -8.69
N ILE A 467 -10.89 -23.02 -9.75
CA ILE A 467 -12.24 -22.44 -9.68
C ILE A 467 -13.28 -23.49 -9.29
N ARG A 468 -13.23 -24.70 -9.88
CA ARG A 468 -14.18 -25.78 -9.53
C ARG A 468 -14.07 -26.21 -8.08
N ILE A 469 -12.87 -26.26 -7.52
CA ILE A 469 -12.67 -26.54 -6.10
C ILE A 469 -13.24 -25.41 -5.24
N CYS A 470 -12.99 -24.14 -5.59
CA CYS A 470 -13.60 -23.01 -4.89
C CYS A 470 -15.13 -23.02 -4.96
N GLU A 471 -15.72 -23.29 -6.14
CA GLU A 471 -17.17 -23.44 -6.32
C GLU A 471 -17.75 -24.57 -5.45
N TRP A 472 -17.11 -25.73 -5.46
CA TRP A 472 -17.56 -26.91 -4.71
C TRP A 472 -17.52 -26.69 -3.19
N THR A 473 -16.51 -25.97 -2.70
CA THR A 473 -16.26 -25.72 -1.28
C THR A 473 -16.83 -24.40 -0.78
N GLY A 474 -17.46 -23.59 -1.64
CA GLY A 474 -18.00 -22.27 -1.29
C GLY A 474 -16.96 -21.19 -0.99
N HIS A 475 -15.71 -21.35 -1.45
CA HIS A 475 -14.63 -20.38 -1.24
C HIS A 475 -14.57 -19.32 -2.35
N SER A 476 -13.96 -18.16 -2.05
CA SER A 476 -13.79 -17.07 -3.03
C SER A 476 -12.92 -17.51 -4.22
N GLN A 477 -13.35 -17.11 -5.42
CA GLN A 477 -12.64 -17.35 -6.69
C GLN A 477 -11.73 -16.17 -7.07
N GLU A 478 -11.75 -15.09 -6.29
CA GLU A 478 -11.13 -13.81 -6.63
C GLU A 478 -9.64 -13.95 -6.98
N LYS A 479 -8.85 -14.57 -6.09
CA LYS A 479 -7.39 -14.74 -6.28
C LYS A 479 -7.05 -15.57 -7.52
N VAL A 480 -7.85 -16.61 -7.80
CA VAL A 480 -7.65 -17.48 -8.97
C VAL A 480 -7.97 -16.73 -10.26
N LEU A 481 -9.07 -15.97 -10.29
CA LEU A 481 -9.46 -15.15 -11.43
C LEU A 481 -8.48 -14.02 -11.68
N TYR A 482 -7.98 -13.37 -10.62
CA TYR A 482 -6.93 -12.36 -10.70
C TYR A 482 -5.66 -12.94 -11.33
N HIS A 483 -5.16 -14.07 -10.80
CA HIS A 483 -3.99 -14.76 -11.35
C HIS A 483 -4.22 -15.14 -12.82
N TRP A 484 -5.36 -15.75 -13.13
CA TRP A 484 -5.74 -16.10 -14.51
C TRP A 484 -5.73 -14.88 -15.45
N ALA A 485 -6.30 -13.75 -15.03
CA ALA A 485 -6.37 -12.55 -15.86
C ALA A 485 -4.96 -12.00 -16.15
N CYS A 486 -4.09 -11.95 -15.13
CA CYS A 486 -2.70 -11.51 -15.30
C CYS A 486 -1.95 -12.42 -16.27
N GLU A 487 -2.04 -13.74 -16.09
CA GLU A 487 -1.42 -14.72 -16.99
C GLU A 487 -1.98 -14.63 -18.41
N LYS A 488 -3.29 -14.44 -18.54
CA LYS A 488 -3.92 -14.25 -19.83
C LYS A 488 -3.37 -13.01 -20.53
N ILE A 489 -3.17 -11.90 -19.81
CA ILE A 489 -2.59 -10.68 -20.38
C ILE A 489 -1.12 -10.88 -20.79
N ARG A 490 -0.30 -11.49 -19.93
CA ARG A 490 1.13 -11.73 -20.19
C ARG A 490 1.38 -12.57 -21.45
N HIS A 491 0.56 -13.60 -21.66
CA HIS A 491 0.81 -14.57 -22.74
C HIS A 491 -0.08 -14.40 -23.98
N SER A 492 -1.11 -13.55 -23.95
CA SER A 492 -2.06 -13.43 -25.08
C SER A 492 -1.55 -12.52 -26.19
N THR A 493 -0.71 -13.00 -27.10
CA THR A 493 -0.27 -12.19 -28.26
C THR A 493 -1.32 -12.07 -29.38
N ALA A 494 -2.32 -12.96 -29.43
CA ALA A 494 -3.26 -13.07 -30.54
C ALA A 494 -4.52 -12.19 -30.46
N TYR A 495 -4.86 -11.67 -29.28
CA TYR A 495 -6.12 -10.92 -29.06
C TYR A 495 -5.86 -9.41 -29.04
N THR A 496 -6.80 -8.65 -29.61
CA THR A 496 -6.82 -7.18 -29.45
C THR A 496 -7.17 -6.79 -28.01
N ASP A 497 -6.83 -5.57 -27.63
CA ASP A 497 -7.10 -5.05 -26.29
C ASP A 497 -8.61 -5.04 -25.97
N GLU A 498 -9.47 -4.73 -26.94
CA GLU A 498 -10.93 -4.77 -26.75
C GLU A 498 -11.43 -6.20 -26.52
N GLN A 499 -10.95 -7.15 -27.32
CA GLN A 499 -11.33 -8.57 -27.18
C GLN A 499 -10.88 -9.11 -25.82
N LEU A 500 -9.65 -8.80 -25.41
CA LEU A 500 -9.10 -9.25 -24.14
C LEU A 500 -9.85 -8.62 -22.96
N CYS A 501 -10.20 -7.34 -23.05
CA CYS A 501 -11.03 -6.64 -22.07
C CYS A 501 -12.40 -7.34 -21.90
N GLN A 502 -13.09 -7.63 -23.00
CA GLN A 502 -14.39 -8.32 -22.96
C GLN A 502 -14.29 -9.72 -22.35
N ILE A 503 -13.25 -10.48 -22.68
CA ILE A 503 -13.00 -11.81 -22.10
C ILE A 503 -12.83 -11.70 -20.58
N ILE A 504 -12.01 -10.76 -20.09
CA ILE A 504 -11.76 -10.56 -18.65
C ILE A 504 -13.06 -10.13 -17.95
N LEU A 505 -13.77 -9.13 -18.49
CA LEU A 505 -15.03 -8.63 -17.92
C LEU A 505 -16.08 -9.74 -17.82
N SER A 506 -16.22 -10.58 -18.84
CA SER A 506 -17.19 -11.70 -18.84
C SER A 506 -16.96 -12.71 -17.71
N LYS A 507 -15.71 -12.88 -17.28
CA LYS A 507 -15.34 -13.76 -16.17
C LYS A 507 -15.48 -13.05 -14.82
N PHE A 508 -15.07 -11.79 -14.74
CA PHE A 508 -15.11 -11.01 -13.51
C PHE A 508 -16.54 -10.68 -13.08
N GLN A 509 -17.49 -10.56 -14.02
CA GLN A 509 -18.92 -10.40 -13.72
C GLN A 509 -19.50 -11.51 -12.83
N ARG A 510 -18.88 -12.69 -12.80
CA ARG A 510 -19.31 -13.82 -11.96
C ARG A 510 -18.86 -13.70 -10.50
N CYS A 511 -17.96 -12.77 -10.19
CA CYS A 511 -17.39 -12.54 -8.87
C CYS A 511 -17.67 -11.09 -8.44
N PRO A 512 -18.77 -10.81 -7.71
CA PRO A 512 -19.10 -9.46 -7.28
C PRO A 512 -18.03 -8.92 -6.33
N GLY A 513 -17.63 -7.66 -6.51
CA GLY A 513 -16.63 -7.00 -5.68
C GLY A 513 -15.17 -7.17 -6.13
N ILE A 514 -14.89 -7.94 -7.20
CA ILE A 514 -13.53 -8.09 -7.72
C ILE A 514 -12.95 -6.76 -8.21
N GLY A 515 -11.71 -6.49 -7.83
CA GLY A 515 -10.93 -5.35 -8.30
C GLY A 515 -10.27 -5.59 -9.67
N TYR A 516 -10.13 -4.52 -10.44
CA TYR A 516 -9.49 -4.46 -11.75
C TYR A 516 -8.13 -3.74 -11.73
N ALA A 517 -7.85 -2.95 -10.70
CA ALA A 517 -6.67 -2.07 -10.59
C ALA A 517 -5.36 -2.83 -10.86
N GLU A 518 -5.20 -3.98 -10.21
CA GLU A 518 -3.98 -4.76 -10.23
C GLU A 518 -3.82 -5.52 -11.58
N VAL A 519 -4.94 -5.96 -12.18
CA VAL A 519 -4.96 -6.55 -13.53
C VAL A 519 -4.63 -5.48 -14.59
N ALA A 520 -5.12 -4.26 -14.39
CA ALA A 520 -4.82 -3.14 -15.27
C ALA A 520 -3.36 -2.68 -15.17
N ARG A 521 -2.75 -2.78 -13.98
CA ARG A 521 -1.31 -2.57 -13.82
C ARG A 521 -0.52 -3.55 -14.68
N VAL A 522 -0.84 -4.85 -14.61
CA VAL A 522 -0.20 -5.87 -15.47
C VAL A 522 -0.42 -5.61 -16.96
N ALA A 523 -1.61 -5.13 -17.37
CA ALA A 523 -1.84 -4.73 -18.76
C ALA A 523 -0.92 -3.59 -19.20
N ALA A 524 -0.70 -2.59 -18.34
CA ALA A 524 0.17 -1.48 -18.64
C ALA A 524 1.66 -1.88 -18.64
N GLU A 525 2.10 -2.76 -17.74
CA GLU A 525 3.45 -3.36 -17.75
C GLU A 525 3.74 -4.11 -19.06
N MET A 526 2.72 -4.79 -19.60
CA MET A 526 2.77 -5.44 -20.92
C MET A 526 2.59 -4.47 -22.09
N VAL A 527 2.68 -3.15 -21.86
CA VAL A 527 2.57 -2.07 -22.85
C VAL A 527 1.19 -2.02 -23.54
N ARG A 528 0.14 -2.56 -22.92
CA ARG A 528 -1.26 -2.53 -23.40
C ARG A 528 -2.06 -1.44 -22.71
N THR A 529 -1.75 -0.18 -23.06
CA THR A 529 -2.33 1.00 -22.40
C THR A 529 -3.84 1.14 -22.63
N VAL A 530 -4.36 0.72 -23.79
CA VAL A 530 -5.81 0.75 -24.10
C VAL A 530 -6.56 -0.27 -23.25
N LEU A 531 -6.02 -1.48 -23.11
CA LEU A 531 -6.57 -2.49 -22.19
C LEU A 531 -6.52 -2.01 -20.73
N ALA A 532 -5.40 -1.47 -20.27
CA ALA A 532 -5.23 -0.99 -18.89
C ALA A 532 -6.27 0.08 -18.54
N THR A 533 -6.42 1.10 -19.40
CA THR A 533 -7.40 2.18 -19.20
C THR A 533 -8.84 1.68 -19.28
N SER A 534 -9.13 0.71 -20.16
CA SER A 534 -10.45 0.09 -20.26
C SER A 534 -10.82 -0.70 -19.00
N LEU A 535 -9.90 -1.52 -18.48
CA LEU A 535 -10.10 -2.27 -17.24
C LEU A 535 -10.27 -1.33 -16.03
N LEU A 536 -9.46 -0.27 -15.94
CA LEU A 536 -9.57 0.73 -14.86
C LEU A 536 -10.92 1.43 -14.83
N ASN A 537 -11.59 1.63 -15.98
CA ASN A 537 -12.94 2.21 -15.99
C ASN A 537 -13.98 1.33 -15.27
N HIS A 538 -13.70 0.05 -15.07
CA HIS A 538 -14.52 -0.89 -14.32
C HIS A 538 -14.07 -1.07 -12.86
N GLU A 539 -12.97 -0.44 -12.43
CA GLU A 539 -12.54 -0.47 -11.02
C GLU A 539 -13.56 0.27 -10.14
N PRO A 540 -14.17 -0.40 -9.15
CA PRO A 540 -15.14 0.23 -8.28
C PRO A 540 -14.51 1.24 -7.29
N ARG A 541 -13.23 1.09 -6.95
CA ARG A 541 -12.52 1.92 -5.98
C ARG A 541 -11.80 3.08 -6.66
N SER A 542 -12.33 4.30 -6.51
CA SER A 542 -11.74 5.54 -7.05
C SER A 542 -10.30 5.76 -6.60
N HIS A 543 -9.97 5.47 -5.34
CA HIS A 543 -8.62 5.58 -4.81
C HIS A 543 -7.62 4.69 -5.57
N ALA A 544 -7.93 3.40 -5.70
CA ALA A 544 -7.08 2.44 -6.41
C ALA A 544 -6.95 2.82 -7.91
N GLN A 545 -8.04 3.30 -8.51
CA GLN A 545 -8.03 3.76 -9.90
C GLN A 545 -7.04 4.91 -10.13
N VAL A 546 -7.11 5.97 -9.31
CA VAL A 546 -6.21 7.13 -9.43
C VAL A 546 -4.77 6.74 -9.08
N GLN A 547 -4.57 5.93 -8.04
CA GLN A 547 -3.24 5.48 -7.61
C GLN A 547 -2.52 4.71 -8.71
N VAL A 548 -3.19 3.74 -9.35
CA VAL A 548 -2.60 2.97 -10.45
C VAL A 548 -2.28 3.86 -11.65
N LEU A 549 -3.18 4.76 -12.04
CA LEU A 549 -2.90 5.70 -13.15
C LEU A 549 -1.69 6.59 -12.87
N VAL A 550 -1.53 7.05 -11.63
CA VAL A 550 -0.37 7.84 -11.21
C VAL A 550 0.91 7.00 -11.25
N GLN A 551 0.90 5.76 -10.74
CA GLN A 551 2.05 4.86 -10.80
C GLN A 551 2.47 4.58 -12.25
N LEU A 552 1.52 4.21 -13.11
CA LEU A 552 1.78 3.93 -14.52
C LEU A 552 2.30 5.16 -15.29
N SER A 553 1.95 6.37 -14.86
CA SER A 553 2.48 7.59 -15.47
C SER A 553 3.97 7.83 -15.19
N GLN A 554 4.53 7.20 -14.15
CA GLN A 554 5.94 7.33 -13.78
C GLN A 554 6.84 6.36 -14.56
N GLU A 555 6.27 5.25 -15.03
CA GLU A 555 7.00 4.14 -15.66
C GLU A 555 6.96 4.18 -17.20
N GLY A 556 6.01 4.91 -17.79
CA GLY A 556 5.79 4.94 -19.25
C GLY A 556 6.52 6.06 -20.01
N ASP A 557 6.57 5.91 -21.34
CA ASP A 557 7.02 6.96 -22.27
C ASP A 557 6.24 8.27 -22.09
N GLU A 558 6.84 9.40 -22.48
CA GLU A 558 6.28 10.76 -22.27
C GLU A 558 4.82 10.91 -22.76
N LYS A 559 4.50 10.31 -23.92
CA LYS A 559 3.14 10.32 -24.47
C LYS A 559 2.15 9.51 -23.62
N ASN A 560 2.57 8.35 -23.10
CA ASN A 560 1.74 7.53 -22.23
C ASN A 560 1.57 8.19 -20.85
N ARG A 561 2.62 8.84 -20.35
CA ARG A 561 2.59 9.64 -19.12
C ARG A 561 1.52 10.73 -19.17
N GLU A 562 1.48 11.54 -20.23
CA GLU A 562 0.47 12.60 -20.36
C GLU A 562 -0.96 12.04 -20.42
N ILE A 563 -1.18 10.94 -21.16
CA ILE A 563 -2.49 10.28 -21.25
C ILE A 563 -2.93 9.77 -19.87
N MET A 564 -2.05 9.08 -19.14
CA MET A 564 -2.36 8.52 -17.82
C MET A 564 -2.62 9.60 -16.78
N LEU A 565 -1.80 10.67 -16.75
CA LEU A 565 -2.00 11.82 -15.85
C LEU A 565 -3.31 12.54 -16.15
N ARG A 566 -3.68 12.70 -17.42
CA ARG A 566 -4.97 13.31 -17.79
C ARG A 566 -6.14 12.49 -17.24
N ILE A 567 -6.11 11.17 -17.42
CA ILE A 567 -7.17 10.28 -16.92
C ILE A 567 -7.17 10.29 -15.39
N ALA A 568 -6.00 10.31 -14.74
CA ALA A 568 -5.89 10.40 -13.29
C ALA A 568 -6.54 11.67 -12.74
N LEU A 569 -6.26 12.83 -13.37
CA LEU A 569 -6.85 14.11 -12.99
C LEU A 569 -8.37 14.13 -13.19
N ASP A 570 -8.88 13.57 -14.30
CA ASP A 570 -10.32 13.49 -14.55
C ASP A 570 -11.03 12.60 -13.51
N LYS A 571 -10.48 11.42 -13.23
CA LYS A 571 -11.05 10.52 -12.21
C LYS A 571 -10.95 11.10 -10.79
N ALA A 572 -9.84 11.75 -10.46
CA ALA A 572 -9.68 12.46 -9.19
C ALA A 572 -10.70 13.60 -9.06
N ALA A 573 -10.91 14.41 -10.11
CA ALA A 573 -11.90 15.48 -10.12
C ALA A 573 -13.32 14.93 -9.90
N ARG A 574 -13.68 13.82 -10.56
CA ARG A 574 -15.00 13.17 -10.40
C ARG A 574 -15.20 12.55 -9.01
N SER A 575 -14.13 12.16 -8.34
CA SER A 575 -14.19 11.58 -6.99
C SER A 575 -14.52 12.61 -5.91
N TRP A 576 -14.27 13.90 -6.17
CA TRP A 576 -14.35 15.00 -5.18
C TRP A 576 -13.49 14.79 -3.91
N ASP A 577 -12.55 13.85 -3.95
CA ASP A 577 -11.63 13.56 -2.86
C ASP A 577 -10.40 14.50 -2.94
N PRO A 578 -10.20 15.38 -1.94
CA PRO A 578 -9.06 16.30 -1.93
C PRO A 578 -7.70 15.59 -1.97
N ASP A 579 -7.58 14.41 -1.36
CA ASP A 579 -6.32 13.68 -1.28
C ASP A 579 -5.97 13.06 -2.64
N LEU A 580 -6.97 12.55 -3.37
CA LEU A 580 -6.77 12.04 -4.74
C LEU A 580 -6.44 13.16 -5.74
N ILE A 581 -7.10 14.31 -5.60
CA ILE A 581 -6.79 15.49 -6.41
C ILE A 581 -5.36 15.95 -6.14
N HIS A 582 -4.95 16.00 -4.87
CA HIS A 582 -3.59 16.36 -4.50
C HIS A 582 -2.56 15.34 -5.01
N LEU A 583 -2.85 14.04 -4.91
CA LEU A 583 -1.99 12.97 -5.43
C LEU A 583 -1.76 13.10 -6.93
N ALA A 584 -2.82 13.24 -7.72
CA ALA A 584 -2.74 13.38 -9.17
C ALA A 584 -2.01 14.67 -9.59
N LEU A 585 -2.25 15.78 -8.89
CA LEU A 585 -1.56 17.06 -9.13
C LEU A 585 -0.07 17.00 -8.78
N SER A 586 0.27 16.35 -7.67
CA SER A 586 1.66 16.17 -7.26
C SER A 586 2.41 15.34 -8.30
N ALA A 587 1.79 14.28 -8.82
CA ALA A 587 2.37 13.49 -9.90
C ALA A 587 2.55 14.30 -11.19
N ALA A 588 1.52 15.05 -11.61
CA ALA A 588 1.55 15.83 -12.83
C ALA A 588 2.58 16.97 -12.81
N SER A 589 2.80 17.57 -11.63
CA SER A 589 3.75 18.69 -11.47
C SER A 589 5.16 18.26 -11.03
N GLY A 590 5.43 16.95 -10.88
CA GLY A 590 6.74 16.44 -10.46
C GLY A 590 7.07 16.71 -8.98
N GLY A 591 6.04 16.88 -8.14
CA GLY A 591 6.16 17.12 -6.71
C GLY A 591 5.15 18.15 -6.20
N SER A 592 5.48 18.84 -5.11
CA SER A 592 4.61 19.91 -4.60
C SER A 592 4.58 21.11 -5.57
N LEU A 593 3.38 21.53 -5.97
CA LEU A 593 3.11 22.69 -6.84
C LEU A 593 3.83 23.98 -6.41
N CYS A 594 4.12 24.12 -5.12
CA CYS A 594 4.77 25.30 -4.54
C CYS A 594 6.31 25.29 -4.67
N LYS A 595 6.93 24.14 -5.01
CA LYS A 595 8.40 24.03 -5.12
C LYS A 595 8.91 24.64 -6.42
N ARG A 596 10.12 25.23 -6.41
CA ARG A 596 10.72 25.90 -7.58
C ARG A 596 10.80 25.00 -8.83
N GLY A 597 11.00 23.69 -8.68
CA GLY A 597 11.06 22.73 -9.79
C GLY A 597 9.71 22.17 -10.28
N ALA A 598 8.57 22.63 -9.78
CA ALA A 598 7.26 22.11 -10.19
C ALA A 598 6.91 22.47 -11.65
N ASP A 599 6.53 21.46 -12.43
CA ASP A 599 6.13 21.61 -13.83
C ASP A 599 4.65 21.98 -13.96
N ILE A 600 4.37 23.27 -13.82
CA ILE A 600 3.03 23.84 -13.96
C ILE A 600 2.59 23.86 -15.43
N GLN A 601 3.53 23.84 -16.38
CA GLN A 601 3.20 23.87 -17.81
C GLN A 601 2.52 22.58 -18.23
N THR A 602 3.00 21.43 -17.74
CA THR A 602 2.34 20.14 -17.98
C THR A 602 0.92 20.12 -17.41
N VAL A 603 0.71 20.60 -16.17
CA VAL A 603 -0.64 20.72 -15.59
C VAL A 603 -1.55 21.60 -16.46
N ALA A 604 -1.05 22.74 -16.93
CA ALA A 604 -1.82 23.64 -17.79
C ALA A 604 -2.20 23.01 -19.13
N ARG A 605 -1.26 22.28 -19.77
CA ARG A 605 -1.51 21.55 -21.02
C ARG A 605 -2.62 20.50 -20.83
N LEU A 606 -2.53 19.68 -19.78
CA LEU A 606 -3.51 18.63 -19.48
C LEU A 606 -4.92 19.19 -19.25
N VAL A 607 -5.03 20.28 -18.47
CA VAL A 607 -6.33 20.94 -18.21
C VAL A 607 -6.88 21.59 -19.50
N LYS A 608 -6.03 22.16 -20.35
CA LYS A 608 -6.45 22.81 -21.60
C LYS A 608 -7.04 21.85 -22.63
N GLU A 609 -6.61 20.58 -22.65
CA GLU A 609 -7.18 19.58 -23.54
C GLU A 609 -8.64 19.21 -23.19
N ARG A 610 -9.02 19.28 -21.92
CA ARG A 610 -10.38 18.99 -21.43
C ARG A 610 -10.86 20.04 -20.43
N PRO A 611 -11.13 21.27 -20.89
CA PRO A 611 -11.35 22.42 -20.01
C PRO A 611 -12.61 22.29 -19.14
N TYR A 612 -13.65 21.61 -19.62
CA TYR A 612 -14.90 21.40 -18.89
C TYR A 612 -14.76 20.34 -17.78
N GLU A 613 -14.17 19.20 -18.09
CA GLU A 613 -13.99 18.09 -17.12
C GLU A 613 -12.99 18.46 -16.02
N LEU A 614 -11.93 19.20 -16.38
CA LEU A 614 -10.83 19.56 -15.49
C LEU A 614 -10.92 21.01 -14.97
N GLN A 615 -12.08 21.67 -15.11
CA GLN A 615 -12.26 23.05 -14.66
C GLN A 615 -11.91 23.21 -13.18
N VAL A 616 -12.43 22.30 -12.35
CA VAL A 616 -12.22 22.24 -10.90
C VAL A 616 -10.74 22.10 -10.56
N ILE A 617 -10.00 21.27 -11.32
CA ILE A 617 -8.56 21.11 -11.14
C ILE A 617 -7.83 22.45 -11.37
N GLY A 618 -8.17 23.17 -12.44
CA GLY A 618 -7.62 24.51 -12.69
C GLY A 618 -7.90 25.51 -11.56
N ASP A 619 -9.11 25.50 -11.00
CA ASP A 619 -9.51 26.37 -9.88
C ASP A 619 -8.77 26.02 -8.58
N VAL A 620 -8.66 24.72 -8.29
CA VAL A 620 -7.95 24.20 -7.10
C VAL A 620 -6.47 24.57 -7.17
N VAL A 621 -5.80 24.34 -8.31
CA VAL A 621 -4.38 24.68 -8.48
C VAL A 621 -4.17 26.19 -8.32
N THR A 622 -5.03 27.01 -8.94
CA THR A 622 -4.97 28.47 -8.80
C THR A 622 -5.12 28.89 -7.34
N SER A 623 -6.07 28.30 -6.61
CA SER A 623 -6.30 28.56 -5.19
C SER A 623 -5.12 28.15 -4.30
N ILE A 624 -4.53 26.98 -4.54
CA ILE A 624 -3.34 26.49 -3.82
C ILE A 624 -2.17 27.45 -4.02
N LEU A 625 -1.89 27.84 -5.27
CA LEU A 625 -0.79 28.76 -5.60
C LEU A 625 -1.00 30.15 -4.99
N SER A 626 -2.22 30.68 -5.02
CA SER A 626 -2.54 31.97 -4.41
C SER A 626 -2.42 31.96 -2.89
N LYS A 627 -2.85 30.89 -2.21
CA LYS A 627 -2.67 30.73 -0.76
C LYS A 627 -1.20 30.59 -0.36
N ALA A 628 -0.38 29.99 -1.22
CA ALA A 628 1.07 29.86 -1.02
C ALA A 628 1.88 31.10 -1.45
N GLU A 629 1.20 32.22 -1.75
CA GLU A 629 1.78 33.48 -2.23
C GLU A 629 2.61 33.35 -3.52
N GLN A 630 2.36 32.30 -4.33
CA GLN A 630 3.01 32.06 -5.63
C GLN A 630 2.22 32.70 -6.79
N PHE A 631 1.95 34.01 -6.68
CA PHE A 631 1.05 34.73 -7.60
C PHE A 631 1.50 34.72 -9.07
N ASP A 632 2.81 34.72 -9.35
CA ASP A 632 3.31 34.67 -10.73
C ASP A 632 2.96 33.35 -11.42
N ARG A 633 3.04 32.26 -10.67
CA ARG A 633 2.72 30.91 -11.12
C ARG A 633 1.23 30.74 -11.34
N ALA A 634 0.42 31.21 -10.41
CA ALA A 634 -1.04 31.23 -10.54
C ALA A 634 -1.46 32.04 -11.79
N ARG A 635 -0.86 33.21 -11.99
CA ARG A 635 -1.07 34.06 -13.16
C ARG A 635 -0.70 33.35 -14.46
N MET A 636 0.49 32.74 -14.54
CA MET A 636 0.95 32.01 -15.73
C MET A 636 0.02 30.85 -16.07
N LEU A 637 -0.45 30.09 -15.08
CA LEU A 637 -1.42 29.03 -15.27
C LEU A 637 -2.75 29.58 -15.82
N CYS A 638 -3.32 30.58 -15.17
CA CYS A 638 -4.58 31.19 -15.62
C CYS A 638 -4.48 31.74 -17.04
N ASP A 639 -3.35 32.34 -17.40
CA ASP A 639 -3.13 32.86 -18.75
C ASP A 639 -3.04 31.75 -19.80
N GLN A 640 -2.36 30.64 -19.49
CA GLN A 640 -2.29 29.45 -20.36
C GLN A 640 -3.65 28.77 -20.55
N LEU A 641 -4.49 28.79 -19.52
CA LEU A 641 -5.87 28.31 -19.53
C LEU A 641 -6.86 29.30 -20.15
N ASP A 642 -6.39 30.43 -20.67
CA ASP A 642 -7.18 31.52 -21.26
C ASP A 642 -8.17 32.19 -20.29
N ARG A 643 -7.94 32.03 -18.98
CA ARG A 643 -8.75 32.63 -17.90
C ARG A 643 -8.24 34.02 -17.55
N LYS A 644 -8.44 34.98 -18.45
CA LYS A 644 -7.89 36.35 -18.35
C LYS A 644 -8.29 37.07 -17.06
N ARG A 645 -9.54 36.93 -16.63
CA ARG A 645 -10.05 37.52 -15.39
C ARG A 645 -9.30 37.00 -14.16
N ALA A 646 -9.13 35.68 -14.04
CA ALA A 646 -8.41 35.06 -12.92
C ALA A 646 -6.92 35.46 -12.92
N ALA A 647 -6.29 35.51 -14.10
CA ALA A 647 -4.91 35.96 -14.25
C ALA A 647 -4.73 37.42 -13.77
N ALA A 648 -5.68 38.30 -14.11
CA ALA A 648 -5.66 39.71 -13.70
C ALA A 648 -5.79 39.87 -12.19
N TYR A 649 -6.67 39.10 -11.54
CA TYR A 649 -6.79 39.09 -10.07
C TYR A 649 -5.54 38.54 -9.37
N CYS A 650 -4.90 37.49 -9.91
CA CYS A 650 -3.64 36.99 -9.37
C CYS A 650 -2.55 38.08 -9.41
N ALA A 651 -2.48 38.85 -10.50
CA ALA A 651 -1.58 39.99 -10.59
C ALA A 651 -1.94 41.09 -9.58
N LEU A 652 -3.23 41.38 -9.35
CA LEU A 652 -3.67 42.35 -8.34
C LEU A 652 -3.27 41.96 -6.91
N GLN A 653 -3.39 40.69 -6.55
CA GLN A 653 -3.00 40.20 -5.22
C GLN A 653 -1.51 40.42 -4.93
N ARG A 654 -0.66 40.32 -5.96
CA ARG A 654 0.78 40.61 -5.86
C ARG A 654 1.07 42.09 -5.57
N ILE A 655 0.27 43.01 -6.08
CA ILE A 655 0.53 44.47 -5.98
C ILE A 655 0.63 44.93 -4.53
N TYR A 656 -0.26 44.44 -3.66
CA TYR A 656 -0.26 44.79 -2.24
C TYR A 656 1.01 44.39 -1.49
N ARG A 657 1.79 43.44 -2.04
CA ARG A 657 3.05 42.94 -1.46
C ARG A 657 4.29 43.60 -2.05
N GLN A 658 4.17 44.34 -3.16
CA GLN A 658 5.31 45.00 -3.78
C GLN A 658 5.62 46.33 -3.06
N PRO A 659 6.85 46.59 -2.60
CA PRO A 659 7.20 47.88 -2.00
C PRO A 659 7.50 48.96 -3.05
N ASN A 660 7.97 48.58 -4.24
CA ASN A 660 8.35 49.52 -5.30
C ASN A 660 7.12 49.97 -6.11
N TYR A 661 6.89 51.29 -6.20
CA TYR A 661 5.77 51.87 -6.94
C TYR A 661 5.87 51.66 -8.46
N GLU A 662 7.07 51.60 -9.04
CA GLU A 662 7.25 51.35 -10.47
C GLU A 662 6.80 49.93 -10.84
N GLU A 663 7.17 48.95 -10.01
CA GLU A 663 6.73 47.56 -10.17
C GLU A 663 5.22 47.42 -9.94
N ARG A 664 4.65 48.14 -8.97
CA ARG A 664 3.18 48.21 -8.81
C ARG A 664 2.50 48.75 -10.06
N MET A 665 3.02 49.83 -10.65
CA MET A 665 2.47 50.41 -11.87
C MET A 665 2.60 49.45 -13.07
N LYS A 666 3.70 48.70 -13.20
CA LYS A 666 3.85 47.67 -14.24
C LYS A 666 2.80 46.57 -14.08
N LEU A 667 2.59 46.07 -12.86
CA LEU A 667 1.58 45.05 -12.57
C LEU A 667 0.15 45.58 -12.79
N LEU A 668 -0.14 46.82 -12.41
CA LEU A 668 -1.45 47.46 -12.67
C LEU A 668 -1.72 47.61 -14.17
N ARG A 669 -0.71 48.00 -14.97
CA ARG A 669 -0.84 48.06 -16.43
C ARG A 669 -1.16 46.67 -17.00
N PHE A 670 -0.44 45.66 -16.54
CA PHE A 670 -0.69 44.29 -16.95
C PHE A 670 -2.11 43.81 -16.58
N SER A 671 -2.57 44.06 -15.34
CA SER A 671 -3.95 43.75 -14.92
C SER A 671 -5.00 44.53 -15.72
N LYS A 672 -4.76 45.82 -16.00
CA LYS A 672 -5.64 46.66 -16.82
C LYS A 672 -5.82 46.06 -18.21
N ASP A 673 -4.72 45.70 -18.86
CA ASP A 673 -4.73 45.16 -20.23
C ASP A 673 -5.46 43.82 -20.27
N LEU A 674 -5.25 42.96 -19.27
CA LEU A 674 -6.00 41.69 -19.16
C LEU A 674 -7.50 41.88 -18.93
N PHE A 675 -7.92 42.85 -18.09
CA PHE A 675 -9.33 43.15 -17.89
C PHE A 675 -9.98 43.82 -19.12
N ALA A 676 -9.19 44.44 -19.99
CA ALA A 676 -9.68 45.07 -21.21
C ALA A 676 -9.93 44.07 -22.35
N ILE A 677 -9.39 42.84 -22.25
CA ILE A 677 -9.65 41.78 -23.24
C ILE A 677 -11.14 41.42 -23.20
N HIS A 678 -11.80 41.54 -24.35
CA HIS A 678 -13.23 41.28 -24.48
C HIS A 678 -13.49 39.80 -24.78
N ASP A 679 -14.16 39.11 -23.86
CA ASP A 679 -14.74 37.79 -24.11
C ASP A 679 -16.22 37.95 -24.53
N PRO A 680 -16.56 37.67 -25.81
CA PRO A 680 -17.94 37.80 -26.29
C PRO A 680 -18.90 36.80 -25.63
N THR A 681 -18.39 35.68 -25.13
CA THR A 681 -19.17 34.59 -24.54
C THR A 681 -19.51 34.79 -23.06
N ALA A 682 -18.86 35.75 -22.39
CA ALA A 682 -19.06 36.01 -20.97
C ALA A 682 -20.43 36.67 -20.67
N PRO A 683 -21.03 36.41 -19.48
CA PRO A 683 -22.25 37.08 -19.01
C PRO A 683 -22.09 38.60 -18.94
N ASP A 684 -23.18 39.36 -19.15
CA ASP A 684 -23.14 40.83 -19.13
C ASP A 684 -22.69 41.41 -17.78
N ALA A 685 -23.02 40.73 -16.68
CA ALA A 685 -22.54 41.10 -15.35
C ALA A 685 -21.01 41.00 -15.22
N GLU A 686 -20.41 39.98 -15.84
CA GLU A 686 -18.96 39.79 -15.85
C GLU A 686 -18.27 40.83 -16.74
N LYS A 687 -18.83 41.12 -17.92
CA LYS A 687 -18.34 42.19 -18.81
C LYS A 687 -18.31 43.54 -18.11
N THR A 688 -19.40 43.89 -17.42
CA THR A 688 -19.50 45.14 -16.65
C THR A 688 -18.47 45.18 -15.52
N SER A 689 -18.30 44.05 -14.81
CA SER A 689 -17.30 43.92 -13.73
C SER A 689 -15.86 44.07 -14.25
N MET A 690 -15.53 43.49 -15.40
CA MET A 690 -14.20 43.59 -16.00
C MET A 690 -13.91 45.00 -16.52
N GLN A 691 -14.89 45.65 -17.16
CA GLN A 691 -14.77 47.05 -17.58
C GLN A 691 -14.51 47.97 -16.38
N PHE A 692 -15.25 47.79 -15.29
CA PHE A 692 -15.01 48.51 -14.04
C PHE A 692 -13.60 48.25 -13.51
N ALA A 693 -13.15 47.00 -13.45
CA ALA A 693 -11.82 46.65 -12.95
C ALA A 693 -10.69 47.23 -13.80
N SER A 694 -10.83 47.23 -15.14
CA SER A 694 -9.87 47.86 -16.05
C SER A 694 -9.78 49.38 -15.83
N GLN A 695 -10.93 50.04 -15.71
CA GLN A 695 -11.00 51.48 -15.44
C GLN A 695 -10.41 51.82 -14.07
N ALA A 696 -10.73 51.04 -13.03
CA ALA A 696 -10.17 51.22 -11.70
C ALA A 696 -8.64 51.03 -11.67
N CYS A 697 -8.09 50.07 -12.43
CA CYS A 697 -6.65 49.92 -12.57
C CYS A 697 -6.02 51.15 -13.27
N ALA A 698 -6.68 51.72 -14.28
CA ALA A 698 -6.21 52.93 -14.95
C ALA A 698 -6.20 54.14 -14.00
N GLU A 699 -7.27 54.34 -13.24
CA GLU A 699 -7.38 55.42 -12.25
C GLU A 699 -6.35 55.29 -11.12
N GLU A 700 -6.06 54.06 -10.67
CA GLU A 700 -5.01 53.81 -9.67
C GLU A 700 -3.60 54.09 -10.23
N ILE A 701 -3.33 53.77 -11.49
CA ILE A 701 -2.06 54.12 -12.15
C ILE A 701 -1.88 55.65 -12.21
N ASP A 702 -2.95 56.37 -12.56
CA ASP A 702 -2.92 57.82 -12.66
C ASP A 702 -2.75 58.46 -11.28
N LEU A 703 -3.40 57.91 -10.24
CA LEU A 703 -3.21 58.34 -8.86
C LEU A 703 -1.77 58.13 -8.39
N LEU A 704 -1.21 56.93 -8.57
CA LEU A 704 0.17 56.64 -8.17
C LEU A 704 1.17 57.55 -8.89
N ARG A 705 0.96 57.82 -10.19
CA ARG A 705 1.81 58.75 -10.94
C ARG A 705 1.73 60.17 -10.39
N ALA A 706 0.53 60.64 -10.07
CA ALA A 706 0.34 61.96 -9.46
C ALA A 706 0.98 62.02 -8.08
N GLN A 707 0.86 60.96 -7.26
CA GLN A 707 1.49 60.89 -5.93
C GLN A 707 3.01 60.95 -6.00
N VAL A 708 3.64 60.19 -6.90
CA VAL A 708 5.11 60.25 -7.08
C VAL A 708 5.56 61.64 -7.52
N SER A 709 4.84 62.26 -8.47
CA SER A 709 5.09 63.65 -8.88
C SER A 709 4.97 64.64 -7.72
N LEU A 710 3.99 64.44 -6.82
CA LEU A 710 3.82 65.26 -5.62
C LEU A 710 4.95 65.05 -4.61
N GLU A 711 5.44 63.81 -4.44
CA GLU A 711 6.62 63.53 -3.60
C GLU A 711 7.87 64.23 -4.15
N ASP A 712 8.09 64.19 -5.46
CA ASP A 712 9.20 64.88 -6.15
C ASP A 712 9.07 66.41 -6.01
N GLN A 713 7.88 66.96 -6.20
CA GLN A 713 7.62 68.39 -6.01
C GLN A 713 7.84 68.81 -4.56
N ALA A 714 7.39 67.99 -3.61
CA ALA A 714 7.58 68.24 -2.19
C ALA A 714 9.06 68.25 -1.80
N ALA A 715 9.86 67.36 -2.38
CA ALA A 715 11.30 67.32 -2.21
C ALA A 715 11.97 68.58 -2.80
N ASN A 716 11.60 68.98 -4.02
CA ASN A 716 12.17 70.14 -4.71
C ASN A 716 11.77 71.48 -4.08
N LYS A 717 10.53 71.61 -3.61
CA LYS A 717 9.98 72.83 -3.00
C LYS A 717 10.15 72.87 -1.48
N HIS A 718 10.75 71.84 -0.87
CA HIS A 718 10.95 71.69 0.57
C HIS A 718 9.66 71.88 1.41
N TRP A 719 8.59 71.17 1.04
CA TRP A 719 7.34 71.20 1.79
C TRP A 719 7.52 70.70 3.23
N LYS A 720 6.83 71.34 4.19
CA LYS A 720 6.93 71.02 5.62
C LYS A 720 5.86 70.01 6.03
N GLY A 721 6.24 68.86 6.58
CA GLY A 721 5.31 67.85 7.10
C GLY A 721 5.57 66.46 6.52
N ASN A 722 4.56 65.58 6.59
CA ASN A 722 4.68 64.23 6.04
C ASN A 722 4.35 64.21 4.54
N THR A 723 5.38 64.35 3.71
CA THR A 723 5.28 64.43 2.25
C THR A 723 5.24 63.08 1.54
N ARG A 724 4.93 61.98 2.26
CA ARG A 724 4.72 60.66 1.64
C ARG A 724 3.27 60.52 1.18
N PHE A 725 3.08 60.38 -0.11
CA PHE A 725 1.80 60.28 -0.79
C PHE A 725 1.58 58.93 -1.47
N ALA A 726 2.64 58.28 -1.98
CA ALA A 726 2.53 57.07 -2.78
C ALA A 726 1.86 55.92 -2.01
N GLY A 727 0.77 55.38 -2.55
CA GLY A 727 -0.01 54.29 -1.96
C GLY A 727 -1.10 54.71 -0.99
N LEU A 728 -1.31 56.02 -0.78
CA LEU A 728 -2.50 56.53 -0.10
C LEU A 728 -3.72 56.46 -1.01
N SER A 729 -4.92 56.37 -0.43
CA SER A 729 -6.14 56.57 -1.22
C SER A 729 -6.26 58.03 -1.68
N LEU A 730 -6.91 58.29 -2.82
CA LEU A 730 -7.13 59.64 -3.34
C LEU A 730 -7.65 60.63 -2.27
N THR A 731 -8.56 60.15 -1.42
CA THR A 731 -9.09 60.96 -0.31
C THR A 731 -8.02 61.29 0.73
N SER A 732 -7.18 60.32 1.10
CA SER A 732 -6.11 60.53 2.07
C SER A 732 -5.00 61.42 1.51
N THR A 733 -4.69 61.30 0.21
CA THR A 733 -3.77 62.20 -0.50
C THR A 733 -4.25 63.65 -0.45
N LEU A 734 -5.51 63.90 -0.77
CA LEU A 734 -6.10 65.25 -0.75
C LEU A 734 -6.15 65.83 0.67
N VAL A 735 -6.55 65.03 1.68
CA VAL A 735 -6.49 65.49 3.08
C VAL A 735 -5.07 65.85 3.47
N ARG A 736 -4.08 65.02 3.13
CA ARG A 736 -2.67 65.25 3.46
C ARG A 736 -2.11 66.52 2.82
N LEU A 737 -2.41 66.78 1.54
CA LEU A 737 -1.99 68.00 0.85
C LEU A 737 -2.51 69.24 1.57
N ILE A 738 -3.78 69.21 1.99
CA ILE A 738 -4.42 70.31 2.72
C ILE A 738 -3.86 70.46 4.13
N GLU A 739 -3.55 69.35 4.83
CA GLU A 739 -2.88 69.37 6.14
C GLU A 739 -1.48 70.01 6.10
N ILE A 740 -0.78 69.88 4.97
CA ILE A 740 0.55 70.47 4.74
C ILE A 740 0.47 71.94 4.31
N GLY A 741 -0.72 72.43 3.94
CA GLY A 741 -0.96 73.79 3.46
C GLY A 741 -0.90 73.96 1.93
N GLU A 742 -0.71 72.87 1.18
CA GLU A 742 -0.64 72.88 -0.29
C GLU A 742 -2.03 72.72 -0.93
N VAL A 743 -2.90 73.69 -0.65
CA VAL A 743 -4.31 73.67 -1.07
C VAL A 743 -4.47 73.81 -2.59
N LEU A 744 -3.58 74.54 -3.24
CA LEU A 744 -3.56 74.70 -4.70
C LEU A 744 -3.27 73.38 -5.41
N GLU A 745 -2.31 72.60 -4.92
CA GLU A 745 -2.00 71.28 -5.48
C GLU A 745 -3.12 70.27 -5.19
N ALA A 746 -3.83 70.42 -4.07
CA ALA A 746 -5.05 69.65 -3.81
C ALA A 746 -6.19 69.99 -4.80
N ASP A 747 -6.37 71.27 -5.14
CA ASP A 747 -7.34 71.73 -6.15
C ASP A 747 -6.96 71.25 -7.58
N ASN A 748 -5.66 71.23 -7.90
CA ASN A 748 -5.13 70.65 -9.14
C ASN A 748 -5.40 69.15 -9.22
N LEU A 749 -5.04 68.39 -8.18
CA LEU A 749 -5.25 66.94 -8.12
C LEU A 749 -6.74 66.57 -8.18
N ARG A 750 -7.59 67.36 -7.52
CA ARG A 750 -9.06 67.21 -7.61
C ARG A 750 -9.54 67.34 -9.05
N SER A 751 -9.04 68.35 -9.78
CA SER A 751 -9.41 68.60 -11.18
C SER A 751 -8.91 67.48 -12.08
N GLN A 752 -7.67 67.04 -11.89
CA GLN A 752 -7.04 65.93 -12.63
C GLN A 752 -7.81 64.61 -12.43
N MET A 753 -8.16 64.28 -11.19
CA MET A 753 -8.84 63.02 -10.83
C MET A 753 -10.38 63.12 -10.86
N LYS A 754 -10.93 64.23 -11.38
CA LYS A 754 -12.38 64.48 -11.57
C LYS A 754 -13.22 64.23 -10.30
N VAL A 755 -12.72 64.63 -9.13
CA VAL A 755 -13.43 64.42 -7.86
C VAL A 755 -14.70 65.28 -7.81
N PRO A 756 -15.89 64.69 -7.55
CA PRO A 756 -17.14 65.44 -7.47
C PRO A 756 -17.08 66.55 -6.42
N ASP A 757 -17.65 67.71 -6.73
CA ASP A 757 -17.58 68.92 -5.88
C ASP A 757 -18.07 68.62 -4.45
N LYS A 758 -19.22 67.96 -4.31
CA LYS A 758 -19.74 67.55 -2.99
C LYS A 758 -18.76 66.70 -2.17
N ARG A 759 -18.03 65.78 -2.82
CA ARG A 759 -17.05 64.92 -2.15
C ARG A 759 -15.82 65.73 -1.75
N TYR A 760 -15.33 66.57 -2.65
CA TYR A 760 -14.16 67.40 -2.40
C TYR A 760 -14.38 68.41 -1.26
N TRP A 761 -15.55 69.04 -1.18
CA TRP A 761 -15.88 69.96 -0.09
C TRP A 761 -15.79 69.28 1.30
N ARG A 762 -16.31 68.05 1.43
CA ARG A 762 -16.18 67.26 2.66
C ARG A 762 -14.72 66.96 3.01
N ILE A 763 -13.91 66.66 1.99
CA ILE A 763 -12.47 66.39 2.13
C ILE A 763 -11.73 67.65 2.57
N LYS A 764 -12.02 68.80 1.95
CA LYS A 764 -11.39 70.09 2.25
C LYS A 764 -11.72 70.58 3.65
N ILE A 765 -12.98 70.45 4.06
CA ILE A 765 -13.40 70.74 5.45
C ILE A 765 -12.64 69.85 6.44
N ARG A 766 -12.53 68.55 6.15
CA ARG A 766 -11.79 67.61 7.00
C ARG A 766 -10.29 67.97 7.08
N GLY A 767 -9.65 68.27 5.95
CA GLY A 767 -8.24 68.64 5.91
C GLY A 767 -7.94 69.93 6.67
N LEU A 768 -8.72 70.99 6.42
CA LEU A 768 -8.57 72.29 7.11
C LEU A 768 -8.87 72.19 8.62
N SER A 769 -9.87 71.39 9.01
CA SER A 769 -10.17 71.10 10.41
C SER A 769 -9.03 70.35 11.09
N ASN A 770 -8.42 69.35 10.42
CA ASN A 770 -7.28 68.60 10.95
C ASN A 770 -6.03 69.49 11.10
N ALA A 771 -5.83 70.43 10.18
CA ALA A 771 -4.75 71.41 10.20
C ALA A 771 -4.96 72.56 11.22
N ALA A 772 -6.12 72.58 11.91
CA ALA A 772 -6.57 73.68 12.77
C ALA A 772 -6.59 75.05 12.07
N ASN A 773 -6.68 75.09 10.73
CA ASN A 773 -6.73 76.32 9.95
C ASN A 773 -8.19 76.79 9.79
N PHE A 774 -8.77 77.25 10.90
CA PHE A 774 -10.18 77.63 10.98
C PHE A 774 -10.49 78.94 10.25
N GLU A 775 -9.50 79.80 10.04
CA GLU A 775 -9.66 81.05 9.29
C GLU A 775 -9.89 80.77 7.79
N GLU A 776 -9.07 79.90 7.20
CA GLU A 776 -9.24 79.46 5.83
C GLU A 776 -10.52 78.63 5.65
N LEU A 777 -10.91 77.84 6.66
CA LEU A 777 -12.18 77.12 6.68
C LEU A 777 -13.39 78.07 6.68
N ASN A 778 -13.33 79.17 7.43
CA ASN A 778 -14.39 80.18 7.46
C ASN A 778 -14.45 80.98 6.15
N LEU A 779 -13.30 81.36 5.59
CA LEU A 779 -13.22 81.95 4.25
C LEU A 779 -13.84 81.01 3.21
N PHE A 780 -13.51 79.72 3.26
CA PHE A 780 -14.08 78.72 2.35
C PHE A 780 -15.60 78.59 2.49
N ALA A 781 -16.15 78.68 3.71
CA ALA A 781 -17.59 78.66 3.95
C ALA A 781 -18.33 79.88 3.37
N THR A 782 -17.68 81.05 3.36
CA THR A 782 -18.28 82.31 2.90
C THR A 782 -18.08 82.60 1.41
N HIS A 783 -17.02 82.07 0.80
CA HIS A 783 -16.60 82.40 -0.56
C HIS A 783 -17.58 81.90 -1.64
N ARG A 784 -18.24 80.76 -1.42
CA ARG A 784 -19.21 80.18 -2.37
C ARG A 784 -20.30 79.43 -1.61
N THR A 785 -21.51 79.40 -2.18
CA THR A 785 -22.61 78.59 -1.65
C THR A 785 -22.23 77.10 -1.61
N SER A 786 -22.32 76.50 -0.43
CA SER A 786 -21.88 75.11 -0.20
C SER A 786 -22.81 74.10 -0.88
N PRO A 787 -22.31 73.21 -1.75
CA PRO A 787 -23.10 72.18 -2.42
C PRO A 787 -23.51 71.02 -1.49
N ILE A 788 -22.96 70.97 -0.27
CA ILE A 788 -23.28 69.97 0.77
C ILE A 788 -24.08 70.54 1.94
N GLY A 789 -24.42 71.85 1.91
CA GLY A 789 -24.98 72.56 3.05
C GLY A 789 -23.90 73.09 4.02
N TYR A 790 -24.34 73.72 5.10
CA TYR A 790 -23.47 74.37 6.09
C TYR A 790 -23.37 73.59 7.40
N GLU A 791 -24.13 72.52 7.54
CA GLU A 791 -24.22 71.67 8.73
C GLU A 791 -22.85 71.10 9.09
N LEU A 792 -22.10 70.58 8.10
CA LEU A 792 -20.77 70.01 8.34
C LEU A 792 -19.73 71.08 8.77
N PHE A 793 -19.86 72.32 8.28
CA PHE A 793 -19.01 73.43 8.74
C PHE A 793 -19.34 73.79 10.20
N ILE A 794 -20.63 73.90 10.54
CA ILE A 794 -21.07 74.21 11.91
C ILE A 794 -20.62 73.11 12.86
N GLU A 795 -20.82 71.84 12.53
CA GLU A 795 -20.39 70.72 13.36
C GLU A 795 -18.88 70.69 13.59
N THR A 796 -18.08 71.00 12.56
CA THR A 796 -16.62 71.05 12.70
C THR A 796 -16.15 72.23 13.54
N PHE A 797 -16.73 73.43 13.37
CA PHE A 797 -16.43 74.58 14.23
C PHE A 797 -16.82 74.34 15.69
N LEU A 798 -18.02 73.78 15.95
CA LEU A 798 -18.47 73.44 17.29
C LEU A 798 -17.57 72.39 17.95
N LYS A 799 -17.15 71.36 17.21
CA LYS A 799 -16.24 70.32 17.72
C LYS A 799 -14.91 70.89 18.22
N HIS A 800 -14.42 71.96 17.60
CA HIS A 800 -13.17 72.63 17.96
C HIS A 800 -13.37 73.87 18.84
N GLY A 801 -14.59 74.08 19.38
CA GLY A 801 -14.87 75.19 20.31
C GLY A 801 -14.95 76.57 19.67
N ARG A 802 -15.01 76.67 18.34
CA ARG A 802 -15.09 77.92 17.57
C ARG A 802 -16.53 78.34 17.33
N ASN A 803 -17.22 78.68 18.41
CA ASN A 803 -18.63 79.11 18.38
C ASN A 803 -18.81 80.42 17.59
N ASP A 804 -17.76 81.25 17.53
CA ASP A 804 -17.67 82.50 16.78
C ASP A 804 -17.93 82.31 15.27
N PHE A 805 -17.31 81.29 14.66
CA PHE A 805 -17.52 80.97 13.24
C PHE A 805 -18.78 80.13 13.00
N ALA A 806 -19.12 79.24 13.92
CA ALA A 806 -20.34 78.42 13.82
C ALA A 806 -21.60 79.30 13.78
N LEU A 807 -21.65 80.34 14.64
CA LEU A 807 -22.76 81.29 14.75
C LEU A 807 -23.15 81.95 13.43
N ALA A 808 -22.16 82.40 12.66
CA ALA A 808 -22.37 83.10 11.40
C ALA A 808 -23.04 82.23 10.33
N LEU A 809 -22.92 80.90 10.44
CA LEU A 809 -23.41 79.94 9.45
C LEU A 809 -24.77 79.32 9.82
N VAL A 810 -25.20 79.39 11.09
CA VAL A 810 -26.49 78.82 11.53
C VAL A 810 -27.70 79.35 10.74
N PRO A 811 -27.83 80.66 10.43
CA PRO A 811 -28.96 81.17 9.66
C PRO A 811 -29.07 80.58 8.24
N GLN A 812 -27.98 80.02 7.70
CA GLN A 812 -27.90 79.46 6.35
C GLN A 812 -28.36 77.99 6.29
N VAL A 813 -28.59 77.33 7.43
CA VAL A 813 -29.12 75.96 7.53
C VAL A 813 -30.61 75.94 7.19
N LYS A 814 -31.06 74.98 6.37
CA LYS A 814 -32.47 74.86 5.98
C LYS A 814 -33.25 74.08 7.05
N GLY A 815 -33.90 74.79 7.96
CA GLY A 815 -34.85 74.21 8.93
C GLY A 815 -34.72 74.81 10.33
N GLY A 816 -35.78 75.47 10.81
CA GLY A 816 -35.77 76.20 12.09
C GLY A 816 -35.48 75.31 13.31
N GLU A 817 -35.82 74.03 13.25
CA GLU A 817 -35.55 73.07 14.32
C GLU A 817 -34.08 72.66 14.42
N GLN A 818 -33.39 72.48 13.27
CA GLN A 818 -31.95 72.23 13.24
C GLN A 818 -31.16 73.48 13.63
N GLN A 819 -31.60 74.66 13.19
CA GLN A 819 -31.03 75.94 13.65
C GLN A 819 -31.11 76.07 15.18
N ALA A 820 -32.28 75.76 15.76
CA ALA A 820 -32.47 75.78 17.21
C ALA A 820 -31.56 74.78 17.94
N GLN A 821 -31.31 73.60 17.38
CA GLN A 821 -30.35 72.64 17.95
C GLN A 821 -28.92 73.20 17.97
N TYR A 822 -28.47 73.87 16.92
CA TYR A 822 -27.13 74.48 16.89
C TYR A 822 -27.01 75.67 17.86
N TYR A 823 -28.03 76.53 17.98
CA TYR A 823 -28.05 77.61 18.97
C TYR A 823 -28.01 77.07 20.41
N LEU A 824 -28.76 76.01 20.72
CA LEU A 824 -28.72 75.34 22.02
C LEU A 824 -27.33 74.78 22.34
N ARG A 825 -26.66 74.15 21.36
CA ARG A 825 -25.29 73.62 21.53
C ARG A 825 -24.25 74.71 21.78
N MET A 826 -24.55 75.96 21.43
CA MET A 826 -23.71 77.13 21.70
C MET A 826 -24.14 77.92 22.95
N GLY A 827 -25.16 77.45 23.70
CA GLY A 827 -25.65 78.10 24.93
C GLY A 827 -26.64 79.24 24.71
N MET A 828 -27.18 79.42 23.50
CA MET A 828 -28.09 80.50 23.12
C MET A 828 -29.55 80.04 23.10
N ALA A 829 -30.15 80.00 24.29
CA ALA A 829 -31.50 79.46 24.51
C ALA A 829 -32.62 80.35 23.94
N GLU A 830 -32.44 81.68 23.97
CA GLU A 830 -33.44 82.62 23.45
C GLU A 830 -33.49 82.61 21.91
N GLU A 831 -32.32 82.57 21.27
CA GLU A 831 -32.17 82.48 19.82
C GLU A 831 -32.70 81.13 19.30
N ALA A 832 -32.52 80.06 20.07
CA ALA A 832 -33.10 78.76 19.76
C ALA A 832 -34.64 78.76 19.80
N GLN A 833 -35.25 79.46 20.77
CA GLN A 833 -36.70 79.62 20.83
C GLN A 833 -37.22 80.46 19.65
N ARG A 834 -36.52 81.54 19.28
CA ARG A 834 -36.87 82.38 18.12
C ARG A 834 -36.77 81.61 16.79
N ALA A 835 -35.77 80.74 16.63
CA ALA A 835 -35.63 79.91 15.43
C ALA A 835 -36.76 78.87 15.30
N ARG A 836 -37.28 78.34 16.42
CA ARG A 836 -38.44 77.41 16.44
C ARG A 836 -39.75 78.11 16.06
N SER A 837 -40.00 79.32 16.58
CA SER A 837 -41.23 80.06 16.30
C SER A 837 -41.32 80.54 14.84
N GLN A 838 -40.22 81.04 14.27
CA GLN A 838 -40.16 81.44 12.85
C GLN A 838 -40.34 80.26 11.87
N GLY A 839 -39.95 79.05 12.27
CA GLY A 839 -40.19 77.82 11.48
C GLY A 839 -41.66 77.37 11.49
N GLN A 840 -42.37 77.57 12.61
CA GLN A 840 -43.79 77.23 12.75
C GLN A 840 -44.72 78.17 11.98
N GLU A 841 -44.41 79.47 11.92
CA GLU A 841 -45.22 80.47 11.16
C GLU A 841 -45.17 80.23 9.64
N ARG A 842 -44.01 79.85 9.08
CA ARG A 842 -43.88 79.55 7.64
C ARG A 842 -44.56 78.24 7.21
N SER A 843 -44.80 77.30 8.14
CA SER A 843 -45.51 76.05 7.85
C SER A 843 -47.04 76.16 8.07
N GLY A 844 -47.53 77.21 8.74
CA GLY A 844 -48.93 77.37 9.13
C GLY A 844 -49.86 77.94 8.06
N ALA A 845 -49.35 78.76 7.13
CA ALA A 845 -50.17 79.47 6.15
C ALA A 845 -50.71 78.60 4.98
N GLY A 846 -50.24 77.35 4.82
CA GLY A 846 -50.63 76.46 3.72
C GLY A 846 -51.62 75.33 4.06
N ARG A 847 -52.00 75.15 5.34
CA ARG A 847 -52.79 73.99 5.78
C ARG A 847 -54.31 74.23 5.94
N LEU A 848 -54.77 75.49 5.90
CA LEU A 848 -56.19 75.83 6.09
C LEU A 848 -57.05 75.83 4.81
N LEU A 849 -56.46 75.56 3.64
CA LEU A 849 -57.17 75.50 2.35
C LEU A 849 -57.44 74.08 1.83
N ASN A 850 -57.05 73.02 2.56
CA ASN A 850 -57.24 71.61 2.15
C ASN A 850 -58.11 70.77 3.11
N ILE A 851 -58.86 71.39 4.02
CA ILE A 851 -59.68 70.68 5.03
C ILE A 851 -61.20 70.78 4.74
N LEU A 852 -61.62 71.45 3.66
CA LEU A 852 -63.02 71.41 3.19
C LEU A 852 -63.08 70.81 1.78
N GLY A 853 -63.21 69.49 1.73
CA GLY A 853 -63.39 68.75 0.49
C GLY A 853 -64.77 68.99 -0.14
N VAL A 854 -64.78 69.21 -1.45
CA VAL A 854 -65.91 68.89 -2.34
C VAL A 854 -65.31 68.35 -3.63
N GLY A 855 -65.63 67.10 -3.95
CA GLY A 855 -65.22 66.46 -5.18
C GLY A 855 -65.99 66.95 -6.40
N ARG A 856 -65.32 66.88 -7.55
CA ARG A 856 -65.82 66.28 -8.79
C ARG A 856 -64.63 65.73 -9.58
#